data_AF-A0A936D7N5-F1
#
_entry.id   AF-A0A936D7N5-F1
#
_cell.length_a   1.000
_cell.length_b   1.000
_cell.length_c   1.000
_cell.angle_alpha   90.00
_cell.angle_beta   90.00
_cell.angle_gamma   90.00
#
_symmetry.space_group_name_H-M   'P 1'
#
loop_
_entity.id
_entity.type
_entity.pdbx_description
1 polymer ?
#
loop_
_entity_poly.entity_id
_entity_poly.type
_entity_poly.pdbx_seq_one_letter_code
_entity_poly.pdbx_strand_id
1 'polypeptide(L)'
;MEWPSGVARIASQPLLRVALLPVVAGGAWLTDGLLRWLLTGAALVLLPELLPELLPRLRARFGADALARGRRALPLAIVACASVVLLWPLVKGEPPATRDHAIHYFQTRVLLDDLLPEGRLSGWTDRFNHGFPFGEGYPTLGYLWVAFVHVVSFGAIGLRHSYAWGLLGLWSLVSWGAWQLAAAITRDVLTRARIECDHELVAAWAGALAALAWLLDPGASRLGGWNYLMFHGVWAQLLSCALWLAALVWTLRAMEHPSPRRLAIASGCVAGGLLGHPFGLLTWAIGGVAFAIAVVATPPDARSRACRLRTIAVVHVLGLALAAGGLATFFAAAGELGRSPVGWSGLGALAIRLLSGELFEGPWAWASGGFAIGLALALWSGRTAAWMVVLSCVAMLLVGSQDGITVLRLDLLIAAFKNLQFPRFAIGLKPPMFALTGTACACAAAWIHAAIRRNAPADPGLPVNWLRRVIVAVLLAPLVASALERGGLLVHRPVGAVDTLAHSGAEAEEAALASALRDEATATPQMRVAFLRTGMGGGTYPLFSIADAGAAAVLDGHVATVNFEWQITRRSVAVLRRLGVTHVIHDRPLDDTDEALADALVRIGEYGSYTLERFTLAPDTAPRFVIGGGEIHAFERTRDSVRVEVSSPTGGRLTLAQAPSGRWQATLDGEAIETTTASVSSGMDLLAFELDRPLEHAVIELHYLRTRGEVVLPWVSAIALVLALAMLLRGTALAPPTAAIVGPRVRAIAPWIAIGLAVLGVGALARRQASQLATTWQSFAQERYFEHGRGPRSSFVTDLVIRGDLQLEQGERRLCDGLTGKDALVDCDEADHRPHTSFTYADPYLFRCLAFGVAPGDTVTVRLGAAGDEVIAFLARHGGDTRSRQIEWSTGGKRHPLTGRRADFRFLPRDFEGGAVLEVSNTGDDLEDVCLAAARFH
;
A
#
# COMPACT_ATOMS: atom_id res chain seq x y z
N MET A 1 -21.31 -16.51 61.98
CA MET A 1 -21.77 -17.38 60.89
C MET A 1 -20.54 -18.07 60.33
N GLU A 2 -20.16 -19.20 60.95
CA GLU A 2 -18.96 -19.97 60.61
C GLU A 2 -19.22 -20.77 59.33
N TRP A 3 -18.43 -20.53 58.29
CA TRP A 3 -18.48 -21.36 57.09
C TRP A 3 -18.05 -22.80 57.45
N PRO A 4 -18.72 -23.85 56.92
CA PRO A 4 -18.39 -25.23 57.22
C PRO A 4 -16.93 -25.53 56.82
N SER A 5 -16.13 -25.88 57.82
CA SER A 5 -14.67 -26.07 57.76
C SER A 5 -14.19 -27.12 56.75
N GLY A 6 -15.10 -27.96 56.23
CA GLY A 6 -14.82 -28.93 55.17
C GLY A 6 -14.63 -28.30 53.78
N VAL A 7 -15.39 -27.27 53.42
CA VAL A 7 -15.32 -26.64 52.09
C VAL A 7 -14.05 -25.79 51.95
N ALA A 8 -13.66 -25.09 53.03
CA ALA A 8 -12.41 -24.34 53.09
C ALA A 8 -11.17 -25.26 52.97
N ARG A 9 -11.24 -26.48 53.53
CA ARG A 9 -10.17 -27.48 53.43
C ARG A 9 -10.03 -28.05 52.02
N ILE A 10 -11.14 -28.32 51.33
CA ILE A 10 -11.15 -28.80 49.94
C ILE A 10 -10.65 -27.69 48.99
N ALA A 11 -11.10 -26.44 49.17
CA ALA A 11 -10.63 -25.28 48.39
C ALA A 11 -9.16 -24.89 48.66
N SER A 12 -8.56 -25.39 49.74
CA SER A 12 -7.14 -25.20 50.07
C SER A 12 -6.22 -26.23 49.40
N GLN A 13 -6.76 -27.26 48.75
CA GLN A 13 -5.92 -28.26 48.10
C GLN A 13 -5.35 -27.75 46.76
N PRO A 14 -4.01 -27.74 46.61
CA PRO A 14 -3.34 -27.18 45.43
C PRO A 14 -3.69 -27.93 44.14
N LEU A 15 -3.91 -29.25 44.22
CA LEU A 15 -4.33 -30.08 43.09
C LEU A 15 -5.72 -29.68 42.55
N LEU A 16 -6.65 -29.33 43.43
CA LEU A 16 -8.00 -28.92 43.05
C LEU A 16 -7.97 -27.56 42.32
N ARG A 17 -7.12 -26.63 42.77
CA ARG A 17 -6.93 -25.31 42.13
C ARG A 17 -6.31 -25.45 40.73
N VAL A 18 -5.33 -26.33 40.56
CA VAL A 18 -4.72 -26.63 39.26
C VAL A 18 -5.75 -27.22 38.30
N ALA A 19 -6.63 -28.12 38.77
CA ALA A 19 -7.70 -28.70 37.98
C ALA A 19 -8.83 -27.70 37.67
N LEU A 20 -9.09 -26.74 38.56
CA LEU A 20 -10.13 -25.72 38.38
C LEU A 20 -9.77 -24.72 37.27
N LEU A 21 -8.50 -24.32 37.14
CA LEU A 21 -8.07 -23.31 36.19
C LEU A 21 -8.46 -23.62 34.73
N PRO A 22 -8.19 -24.81 34.15
CA PRO A 22 -8.61 -25.13 32.78
C PRO A 22 -10.14 -25.23 32.65
N VAL A 23 -10.87 -25.60 33.71
CA VAL A 23 -12.34 -25.61 33.71
C VAL A 23 -12.89 -24.19 33.69
N VAL A 24 -12.33 -23.28 34.49
CA VAL A 24 -12.73 -21.86 34.52
C VAL A 24 -12.33 -21.15 33.23
N ALA A 25 -11.13 -21.40 32.70
CA ALA A 25 -10.67 -20.82 31.44
C ALA A 25 -11.45 -21.38 30.23
N GLY A 26 -11.71 -22.69 30.21
CA GLY A 26 -12.57 -23.32 29.20
C GLY A 26 -14.02 -22.84 29.29
N GLY A 27 -14.55 -22.66 30.51
CA GLY A 27 -15.86 -22.07 30.74
C GLY A 27 -15.94 -20.62 30.25
N ALA A 28 -14.92 -19.80 30.49
CA ALA A 28 -14.85 -18.44 29.95
C ALA A 28 -14.82 -18.44 28.40
N TRP A 29 -14.16 -19.41 27.78
CA TRP A 29 -14.16 -19.56 26.33
C TRP A 29 -15.54 -19.95 25.76
N LEU A 30 -16.27 -20.83 26.45
CA LEU A 30 -17.51 -21.45 25.97
C LEU A 30 -18.81 -20.73 26.38
N THR A 31 -18.74 -19.72 27.25
CA THR A 31 -19.92 -19.00 27.78
C THR A 31 -19.93 -17.55 27.30
N ASP A 32 -21.10 -16.90 27.24
CA ASP A 32 -21.24 -15.50 26.82
C ASP A 32 -21.67 -14.57 27.98
N GLY A 33 -21.64 -13.26 27.73
CA GLY A 33 -22.15 -12.23 28.65
C GLY A 33 -21.46 -12.18 30.03
N LEU A 34 -22.25 -11.95 31.08
CA LEU A 34 -21.73 -11.78 32.46
C LEU A 34 -21.00 -13.03 32.97
N LEU A 35 -21.42 -14.23 32.57
CA LEU A 35 -20.79 -15.48 33.02
C LEU A 35 -19.35 -15.58 32.50
N ARG A 36 -19.11 -15.20 31.24
CA ARG A 36 -17.75 -15.09 30.67
C ARG A 36 -16.89 -14.14 31.48
N TRP A 37 -17.42 -12.98 31.87
CA TRP A 37 -16.68 -11.97 32.64
C TRP A 37 -16.32 -12.51 34.03
N LEU A 38 -17.26 -13.14 34.72
CA LEU A 38 -17.03 -13.73 36.04
C LEU A 38 -16.01 -14.87 35.99
N LEU A 39 -16.09 -15.75 34.99
CA LEU A 39 -15.14 -16.84 34.81
C LEU A 39 -13.75 -16.33 34.41
N THR A 40 -13.67 -15.31 33.55
CA THR A 40 -12.40 -14.65 33.20
C THR A 40 -11.77 -13.98 34.42
N GLY A 41 -12.56 -13.28 35.23
CA GLY A 41 -12.11 -12.70 36.50
C GLY A 41 -11.62 -13.77 37.47
N ALA A 42 -12.34 -14.88 37.62
CA ALA A 42 -11.92 -16.00 38.45
C ALA A 42 -10.60 -16.61 37.96
N ALA A 43 -10.41 -16.79 36.64
CA ALA A 43 -9.16 -17.27 36.06
C ALA A 43 -7.99 -16.31 36.35
N LEU A 44 -8.21 -15.00 36.21
CA LEU A 44 -7.20 -13.96 36.51
C LEU A 44 -6.83 -13.89 38.00
N VAL A 45 -7.75 -14.22 38.91
CA VAL A 45 -7.47 -14.33 40.35
C VAL A 45 -6.74 -15.63 40.70
N LEU A 46 -7.11 -16.75 40.07
CA LEU A 46 -6.54 -18.07 40.37
C LEU A 46 -5.14 -18.28 39.80
N LEU A 47 -4.84 -17.72 38.62
CA LEU A 47 -3.56 -17.90 37.93
C LEU A 47 -2.33 -17.46 38.76
N PRO A 48 -2.33 -16.30 39.44
CA PRO A 48 -1.23 -15.87 40.31
C PRO A 48 -1.08 -16.67 41.60
N GLU A 49 -2.14 -17.34 42.08
CA GLU A 49 -2.10 -18.22 43.27
C GLU A 49 -1.46 -19.58 42.95
N LEU A 50 -1.60 -20.04 41.71
CA LEU A 50 -1.03 -21.31 41.24
C LEU A 50 0.46 -21.21 40.91
N LEU A 51 0.92 -20.03 40.50
CA LEU A 51 2.30 -19.81 40.10
C LEU A 51 3.32 -20.11 41.22
N PRO A 52 3.14 -19.65 42.47
CA PRO A 52 4.04 -19.96 43.59
C PRO A 52 4.09 -21.44 43.98
N GLU A 53 3.07 -22.24 43.65
CA GLU A 53 3.04 -23.68 43.93
C GLU A 53 3.68 -24.50 42.80
N LEU A 54 3.49 -24.07 41.55
CA LEU A 54 4.08 -24.70 40.36
C LEU A 54 5.56 -24.37 40.22
N LEU A 55 5.97 -23.12 40.51
CA LEU A 55 7.32 -22.65 40.25
C LEU A 55 8.41 -23.42 41.02
N PRO A 56 8.26 -23.79 42.32
CA PRO A 56 9.21 -24.62 43.03
C PRO A 56 9.33 -26.02 42.46
N ARG A 57 8.22 -26.64 42.04
CA ARG A 57 8.20 -27.97 41.43
C ARG A 57 8.88 -27.97 40.06
N LEU A 58 8.59 -26.97 39.25
CA LEU A 58 9.27 -26.73 37.98
C LEU A 58 10.76 -26.45 38.21
N ARG A 59 11.11 -25.71 39.26
CA ARG A 59 12.51 -25.35 39.59
C ARG A 59 13.30 -26.56 40.05
N ALA A 60 12.67 -27.44 40.84
CA ALA A 60 13.25 -28.72 41.24
C ALA A 60 13.46 -29.66 40.04
N ARG A 61 12.53 -29.66 39.07
CA ARG A 61 12.60 -30.54 37.89
C ARG A 61 13.57 -30.07 36.82
N PHE A 62 13.61 -28.77 36.52
CA PHE A 62 14.34 -28.22 35.37
C PHE A 62 15.55 -27.37 35.77
N GLY A 63 15.68 -26.99 37.05
CA GLY A 63 16.72 -26.06 37.52
C GLY A 63 16.34 -24.59 37.34
N ALA A 64 16.91 -23.73 38.20
CA ALA A 64 16.60 -22.29 38.22
C ALA A 64 17.00 -21.57 36.92
N ASP A 65 18.17 -21.91 36.38
CA ASP A 65 18.72 -21.25 35.19
C ASP A 65 17.94 -21.63 33.93
N ALA A 66 17.51 -22.89 33.81
CA ALA A 66 16.68 -23.33 32.70
C ALA A 66 15.31 -22.63 32.72
N LEU A 67 14.70 -22.46 33.90
CA LEU A 67 13.45 -21.70 34.03
C LEU A 67 13.64 -20.21 33.74
N ALA A 68 14.74 -19.61 34.17
CA ALA A 68 15.04 -18.20 33.87
C ALA A 68 15.22 -17.99 32.36
N ARG A 69 15.96 -18.90 31.69
CA ARG A 69 16.10 -18.91 30.22
C ARG A 69 14.75 -19.12 29.53
N GLY A 70 13.98 -20.12 29.98
CA GLY A 70 12.65 -20.41 29.45
C GLY A 70 11.70 -19.23 29.56
N ARG A 71 11.69 -18.54 30.71
CA ARG A 71 10.87 -17.34 30.93
C ARG A 71 11.23 -16.20 29.98
N ARG A 72 12.52 -16.01 29.69
CA ARG A 72 12.98 -14.99 28.72
C ARG A 72 12.73 -15.38 27.27
N ALA A 73 12.73 -16.68 26.96
CA ALA A 73 12.42 -17.19 25.63
C ALA A 73 10.90 -17.27 25.36
N LEU A 74 10.07 -17.33 26.40
CA LEU A 74 8.62 -17.51 26.28
C LEU A 74 7.93 -16.48 25.38
N PRO A 75 8.20 -15.15 25.47
CA PRO A 75 7.58 -14.18 24.58
C PRO A 75 7.89 -14.46 23.10
N LEU A 76 9.13 -14.85 22.79
CA LEU A 76 9.55 -15.20 21.44
C LEU A 76 8.92 -16.52 20.98
N ALA A 77 8.86 -17.52 21.86
CA ALA A 77 8.24 -18.81 21.57
C ALA A 77 6.74 -18.65 21.25
N ILE A 78 6.03 -17.76 21.95
CA ILE A 78 4.62 -17.45 21.66
C ILE A 78 4.47 -16.83 20.28
N VAL A 79 5.29 -15.83 19.94
CA VAL A 79 5.23 -15.20 18.60
C VAL A 79 5.61 -16.19 17.50
N ALA A 80 6.64 -17.02 17.72
CA ALA A 80 7.03 -18.05 16.76
C ALA A 80 5.92 -19.08 16.56
N CYS A 81 5.29 -19.55 17.65
CA CYS A 81 4.16 -20.47 17.59
C CYS A 81 2.96 -19.84 16.85
N ALA A 82 2.60 -18.60 17.19
CA ALA A 82 1.53 -17.87 16.51
C ALA A 82 1.84 -17.68 15.03
N SER A 83 3.08 -17.32 14.68
CA SER A 83 3.52 -17.17 13.28
C SER A 83 3.37 -18.48 12.53
N VAL A 84 3.85 -19.59 13.10
CA VAL A 84 3.74 -20.93 12.49
C VAL A 84 2.28 -21.33 12.30
N VAL A 85 1.43 -21.13 13.32
CA VAL A 85 0.00 -21.50 13.24
C VAL A 85 -0.73 -20.65 12.19
N LEU A 86 -0.52 -19.34 12.18
CA LEU A 86 -1.25 -18.42 11.30
C LEU A 86 -0.72 -18.41 9.86
N LEU A 87 0.57 -18.70 9.67
CA LEU A 87 1.26 -18.71 8.37
C LEU A 87 1.61 -20.14 7.91
N TRP A 88 1.02 -21.17 8.50
CA TRP A 88 1.35 -22.58 8.23
C TRP A 88 1.33 -22.95 6.73
N PRO A 89 0.36 -22.51 5.92
CA PRO A 89 0.38 -22.79 4.48
C PRO A 89 1.65 -22.24 3.80
N LEU A 90 2.09 -21.03 4.17
CA LEU A 90 3.33 -20.48 3.65
C LEU A 90 4.55 -21.31 4.07
N VAL A 91 4.57 -21.82 5.31
CA VAL A 91 5.65 -22.70 5.80
C VAL A 91 5.75 -23.96 4.92
N LYS A 92 4.61 -24.53 4.54
CA LYS A 92 4.55 -25.68 3.61
C LYS A 92 4.95 -25.35 2.17
N GLY A 93 5.09 -24.08 1.82
CA GLY A 93 5.37 -23.66 0.44
C GLY A 93 4.10 -23.46 -0.40
N GLU A 94 2.93 -23.33 0.22
CA GLU A 94 1.65 -23.09 -0.44
C GLU A 94 1.41 -21.57 -0.56
N PRO A 95 1.58 -20.96 -1.75
CA PRO A 95 1.34 -19.52 -1.91
C PRO A 95 -0.17 -19.20 -1.85
N PRO A 96 -0.54 -17.96 -1.50
CA PRO A 96 -1.92 -17.52 -1.62
C PRO A 96 -2.39 -17.57 -3.09
N ALA A 97 -3.60 -18.08 -3.28
CA ALA A 97 -4.21 -18.37 -4.58
C ALA A 97 -5.16 -17.26 -5.03
N THR A 98 -4.73 -15.99 -4.92
CA THR A 98 -5.54 -14.84 -5.33
C THR A 98 -5.01 -14.21 -6.63
N ARG A 99 -5.82 -13.31 -7.21
CA ARG A 99 -5.54 -12.73 -8.54
C ARG A 99 -4.19 -12.04 -8.56
N ASP A 100 -3.99 -11.15 -7.60
CA ASP A 100 -2.80 -10.31 -7.55
C ASP A 100 -1.57 -11.15 -7.20
N HIS A 101 -1.71 -12.21 -6.38
CA HIS A 101 -0.63 -13.16 -6.13
C HIS A 101 -0.24 -13.95 -7.38
N ALA A 102 -1.21 -14.44 -8.16
CA ALA A 102 -0.94 -15.16 -9.40
C ALA A 102 -0.25 -14.27 -10.45
N ILE A 103 -0.66 -13.01 -10.56
CA ILE A 103 0.00 -12.05 -11.47
C ILE A 103 1.40 -11.71 -10.98
N HIS A 104 1.60 -11.53 -9.67
CA HIS A 104 2.94 -11.32 -9.12
C HIS A 104 3.85 -12.54 -9.29
N TYR A 105 3.31 -13.75 -9.21
CA TYR A 105 4.03 -14.98 -9.51
C TYR A 105 4.41 -15.04 -11.00
N PHE A 106 3.48 -14.72 -11.89
CA PHE A 106 3.74 -14.59 -13.33
C PHE A 106 4.84 -13.55 -13.61
N GLN A 107 4.79 -12.38 -12.98
CA GLN A 107 5.82 -11.35 -13.08
C GLN A 107 7.18 -11.83 -12.55
N THR A 108 7.18 -12.65 -11.49
CA THR A 108 8.40 -13.27 -10.97
C THR A 108 9.01 -14.22 -12.00
N ARG A 109 8.19 -15.01 -12.70
CA ARG A 109 8.64 -15.87 -13.81
C ARG A 109 9.22 -15.05 -14.96
N VAL A 110 8.54 -14.00 -15.40
CA VAL A 110 9.05 -13.09 -16.44
C VAL A 110 10.41 -12.50 -16.05
N LEU A 111 10.61 -12.13 -14.78
CA LEU A 111 11.91 -11.67 -14.30
C LEU A 111 12.99 -12.75 -14.41
N LEU A 112 12.70 -13.97 -13.95
CA LEU A 112 13.67 -15.06 -13.88
C LEU A 112 14.01 -15.67 -15.24
N ASP A 113 12.99 -15.84 -16.08
CA ASP A 113 13.08 -16.61 -17.32
C ASP A 113 13.47 -15.71 -18.51
N ASP A 114 13.08 -14.44 -18.50
CA ASP A 114 13.33 -13.52 -19.62
C ASP A 114 14.37 -12.44 -19.29
N LEU A 115 14.19 -11.70 -18.19
CA LEU A 115 15.01 -10.50 -17.91
C LEU A 115 16.37 -10.81 -17.29
N LEU A 116 16.44 -11.65 -16.25
CA LEU A 116 17.71 -11.95 -15.58
C LEU A 116 18.74 -12.63 -16.50
N PRO A 117 18.39 -13.57 -17.39
CA PRO A 117 19.34 -14.16 -18.34
C PRO A 117 19.93 -13.12 -19.30
N GLU A 118 19.19 -12.07 -19.61
CA GLU A 118 19.66 -10.92 -20.40
C GLU A 118 20.47 -9.89 -19.58
N GLY A 119 20.70 -10.13 -18.28
CA GLY A 119 21.37 -9.18 -17.38
C GLY A 119 20.51 -7.94 -17.10
N ARG A 120 19.19 -8.09 -17.03
CA ARG A 120 18.24 -6.99 -16.83
C ARG A 120 17.44 -7.13 -15.55
N LEU A 121 17.08 -5.98 -15.01
CA LEU A 121 16.08 -5.86 -13.95
C LEU A 121 14.83 -5.09 -14.41
N SER A 122 14.81 -4.56 -15.63
CA SER A 122 13.68 -3.79 -16.16
C SER A 122 13.69 -3.70 -17.69
N GLY A 123 12.54 -3.28 -18.23
CA GLY A 123 12.27 -2.86 -19.60
C GLY A 123 11.13 -3.64 -20.24
N TRP A 124 11.00 -3.52 -21.56
CA TRP A 124 9.82 -4.02 -22.27
C TRP A 124 9.73 -5.55 -22.31
N THR A 125 8.53 -6.09 -22.09
CA THR A 125 8.19 -7.51 -22.29
C THR A 125 6.81 -7.65 -22.94
N ASP A 126 6.65 -8.63 -23.83
CA ASP A 126 5.36 -8.95 -24.49
C ASP A 126 4.63 -10.13 -23.82
N ARG A 127 5.17 -10.65 -22.73
CA ARG A 127 4.65 -11.86 -22.06
C ARG A 127 3.28 -11.61 -21.42
N PHE A 128 2.88 -10.35 -21.28
CA PHE A 128 1.60 -9.97 -20.69
C PHE A 128 0.87 -8.96 -21.59
N ASN A 129 -0.39 -9.24 -21.92
CA ASN A 129 -1.23 -8.41 -22.79
C ASN A 129 -0.50 -8.04 -24.11
N HIS A 130 -0.63 -6.81 -24.61
CA HIS A 130 0.09 -6.30 -25.79
C HIS A 130 1.47 -5.70 -25.41
N GLY A 131 2.02 -6.14 -24.29
CA GLY A 131 3.31 -5.71 -23.77
C GLY A 131 3.23 -4.56 -22.77
N PHE A 132 4.25 -4.47 -21.90
CA PHE A 132 4.35 -3.43 -20.87
C PHE A 132 5.82 -3.23 -20.42
N PRO A 133 6.13 -2.06 -19.81
CA PRO A 133 7.46 -1.77 -19.27
C PRO A 133 7.68 -2.43 -17.90
N PHE A 134 8.16 -3.68 -17.89
CA PHE A 134 8.43 -4.43 -16.67
C PHE A 134 9.48 -3.73 -15.81
N GLY A 135 9.25 -3.66 -14.50
CA GLY A 135 10.24 -3.13 -13.56
C GLY A 135 10.40 -1.60 -13.58
N GLU A 136 9.70 -0.90 -14.49
CA GLU A 136 9.80 0.55 -14.60
C GLU A 136 8.72 1.26 -13.80
N GLY A 137 7.46 0.84 -13.91
CA GLY A 137 6.38 1.38 -13.07
C GLY A 137 6.42 0.87 -11.61
N TYR A 138 7.01 -0.31 -11.40
CA TYR A 138 7.16 -0.97 -10.10
C TYR A 138 8.56 -1.53 -9.95
N PRO A 139 9.31 -1.12 -8.90
CA PRO A 139 10.63 -1.68 -8.62
C PRO A 139 10.63 -3.21 -8.46
N THR A 140 11.74 -3.86 -8.84
CA THR A 140 11.81 -5.33 -8.96
C THR A 140 12.31 -6.08 -7.74
N LEU A 141 12.70 -5.39 -6.66
CA LEU A 141 13.18 -6.05 -5.44
C LEU A 141 12.13 -7.00 -4.85
N GLY A 142 10.84 -6.66 -4.97
CA GLY A 142 9.75 -7.54 -4.55
C GLY A 142 9.83 -8.92 -5.20
N TYR A 143 10.02 -8.97 -6.52
CA TYR A 143 10.11 -10.22 -7.28
C TYR A 143 11.40 -10.99 -6.97
N LEU A 144 12.53 -10.29 -6.82
CA LEU A 144 13.78 -10.89 -6.38
C LEU A 144 13.68 -11.49 -4.97
N TRP A 145 12.96 -10.83 -4.07
CA TRP A 145 12.74 -11.29 -2.70
C TRP A 145 11.99 -12.62 -2.67
N VAL A 146 10.88 -12.73 -3.39
CA VAL A 146 10.08 -13.96 -3.45
C VAL A 146 10.76 -15.07 -4.27
N ALA A 147 11.65 -14.72 -5.20
CA ALA A 147 12.47 -15.68 -5.95
C ALA A 147 13.78 -16.08 -5.24
N PHE A 148 14.14 -15.42 -4.13
CA PHE A 148 15.48 -15.50 -3.55
C PHE A 148 15.93 -16.94 -3.27
N VAL A 149 15.07 -17.75 -2.65
CA VAL A 149 15.41 -19.12 -2.28
C VAL A 149 15.54 -20.01 -3.52
N HIS A 150 14.68 -19.83 -4.52
CA HIS A 150 14.78 -20.52 -5.80
C HIS A 150 16.12 -20.23 -6.49
N VAL A 151 16.50 -18.95 -6.58
CA VAL A 151 17.75 -18.52 -7.22
C VAL A 151 18.99 -19.04 -6.47
N VAL A 152 19.04 -18.87 -5.14
CA VAL A 152 20.20 -19.29 -4.33
C VAL A 152 20.33 -20.81 -4.25
N SER A 153 19.22 -21.54 -4.35
CA SER A 153 19.23 -23.00 -4.43
C SER A 153 19.47 -23.55 -5.84
N PHE A 154 19.75 -22.68 -6.82
CA PHE A 154 19.90 -23.06 -8.23
C PHE A 154 18.71 -23.88 -8.76
N GLY A 155 17.51 -23.53 -8.32
CA GLY A 155 16.26 -24.20 -8.72
C GLY A 155 15.93 -25.48 -7.95
N ALA A 156 16.77 -25.92 -7.01
CA ALA A 156 16.47 -27.11 -6.19
C ALA A 156 15.19 -26.94 -5.36
N ILE A 157 14.85 -25.70 -4.98
CA ILE A 157 13.57 -25.35 -4.38
C ILE A 157 12.69 -24.72 -5.47
N GLY A 158 11.53 -25.33 -5.74
CA GLY A 158 10.59 -24.84 -6.75
C GLY A 158 10.13 -23.40 -6.49
N LEU A 159 9.84 -22.65 -7.56
CA LEU A 159 9.53 -21.23 -7.45
C LEU A 159 8.29 -20.95 -6.59
N ARG A 160 7.25 -21.80 -6.65
CA ARG A 160 6.05 -21.68 -5.79
C ARG A 160 6.41 -21.71 -4.30
N HIS A 161 7.32 -22.60 -3.88
CA HIS A 161 7.79 -22.70 -2.50
C HIS A 161 8.61 -21.47 -2.11
N SER A 162 9.55 -21.05 -2.98
CA SER A 162 10.31 -19.83 -2.77
C SER A 162 9.39 -18.62 -2.59
N TYR A 163 8.33 -18.52 -3.41
CA TYR A 163 7.39 -17.42 -3.35
C TYR A 163 6.64 -17.38 -2.01
N ALA A 164 6.11 -18.53 -1.57
CA ALA A 164 5.46 -18.66 -0.26
C ALA A 164 6.40 -18.33 0.90
N TRP A 165 7.65 -18.82 0.87
CA TRP A 165 8.66 -18.52 1.88
C TRP A 165 9.11 -17.05 1.86
N GLY A 166 9.12 -16.40 0.70
CA GLY A 166 9.33 -14.96 0.58
C GLY A 166 8.25 -14.18 1.35
N LEU A 167 6.99 -14.55 1.19
CA LEU A 167 5.89 -13.94 1.96
C LEU A 167 6.03 -14.22 3.46
N LEU A 168 6.39 -15.44 3.85
CA LEU A 168 6.69 -15.78 5.25
C LEU A 168 7.80 -14.90 5.84
N GLY A 169 8.90 -14.73 5.09
CA GLY A 169 10.02 -13.87 5.47
C GLY A 169 9.60 -12.41 5.63
N LEU A 170 8.71 -11.93 4.76
CA LEU A 170 8.16 -10.59 4.82
C LEU A 170 7.34 -10.34 6.10
N TRP A 171 6.39 -11.22 6.42
CA TRP A 171 5.59 -11.13 7.65
C TRP A 171 6.47 -11.22 8.91
N SER A 172 7.48 -12.08 8.86
CA SER A 172 8.47 -12.21 9.93
C SER A 172 9.29 -10.94 10.12
N LEU A 173 9.68 -10.26 9.03
CA LEU A 173 10.45 -9.02 9.07
C LEU A 173 9.66 -7.87 9.71
N VAL A 174 8.37 -7.74 9.39
CA VAL A 174 7.50 -6.73 10.01
C VAL A 174 7.31 -7.01 11.49
N SER A 175 7.02 -8.27 11.85
CA SER A 175 6.85 -8.71 13.24
C SER A 175 8.11 -8.44 14.06
N TRP A 176 9.28 -8.75 13.50
CA TRP A 176 10.58 -8.43 14.11
C TRP A 176 10.78 -6.92 14.27
N GLY A 177 10.47 -6.12 13.25
CA GLY A 177 10.61 -4.67 13.31
C GLY A 177 9.73 -4.04 14.39
N ALA A 178 8.45 -4.44 14.46
CA ALA A 178 7.51 -3.97 15.47
C ALA A 178 7.95 -4.39 16.88
N TRP A 179 8.40 -5.63 17.02
CA TRP A 179 8.97 -6.14 18.27
C TRP A 179 10.14 -5.28 18.74
N GLN A 180 11.10 -5.02 17.86
CA GLN A 180 12.31 -4.29 18.18
C GLN A 180 12.02 -2.85 18.58
N LEU A 181 11.07 -2.17 17.93
CA LEU A 181 10.64 -0.84 18.33
C LEU A 181 9.97 -0.84 19.70
N ALA A 182 9.02 -1.74 19.95
CA ALA A 182 8.31 -1.81 21.22
C ALA A 182 9.26 -2.07 22.39
N ALA A 183 10.19 -3.02 22.20
CA ALA A 183 11.21 -3.34 23.19
C ALA A 183 12.14 -2.15 23.46
N ALA A 184 12.54 -1.39 22.43
CA ALA A 184 13.38 -0.20 22.59
C ALA A 184 12.67 0.89 23.40
N ILE A 185 11.43 1.24 23.02
CA ILE A 185 10.64 2.28 23.70
C ILE A 185 10.35 1.85 25.15
N THR A 186 9.99 0.58 25.37
CA THR A 186 9.69 0.07 26.71
C THR A 186 10.89 0.18 27.65
N ARG A 187 12.11 -0.19 27.20
CA ARG A 187 13.31 -0.03 28.03
C ARG A 187 13.55 1.42 28.42
N ASP A 188 13.34 2.34 27.50
CA ASP A 188 13.46 3.78 27.74
C ASP A 188 12.45 4.28 28.78
N VAL A 189 11.17 3.86 28.67
CA VAL A 189 10.11 4.20 29.61
C VAL A 189 10.39 3.63 31.00
N LEU A 190 10.72 2.34 31.10
CA LEU A 190 10.98 1.67 32.38
C LEU A 190 12.20 2.28 33.09
N THR A 191 13.26 2.59 32.35
CA THR A 191 14.46 3.25 32.87
C THR A 191 14.14 4.62 33.45
N ARG A 192 13.35 5.43 32.72
CA ARG A 192 12.93 6.75 33.21
C ARG A 192 12.02 6.66 34.44
N ALA A 193 11.11 5.70 34.45
CA ALA A 193 10.17 5.49 35.54
C ALA A 193 10.77 4.86 36.79
N ARG A 194 12.02 4.38 36.74
CA ARG A 194 12.71 3.70 37.86
C ARG A 194 11.86 2.57 38.46
N ILE A 195 11.20 1.80 37.58
CA ILE A 195 10.39 0.65 38.00
C ILE A 195 11.34 -0.51 38.25
N GLU A 196 11.26 -1.11 39.42
CA GLU A 196 12.02 -2.30 39.79
C GLU A 196 11.36 -3.55 39.18
N CYS A 197 11.82 -3.93 38.00
CA CYS A 197 11.42 -5.15 37.31
C CYS A 197 12.56 -5.68 36.42
N ASP A 198 12.38 -6.86 35.82
CA ASP A 198 13.28 -7.33 34.75
C ASP A 198 12.92 -6.57 33.46
N HIS A 199 13.65 -5.48 33.17
CA HIS A 199 13.38 -4.57 32.04
C HIS A 199 13.43 -5.30 30.71
N GLU A 200 14.36 -6.23 30.53
CA GLU A 200 14.51 -7.01 29.31
C GLU A 200 13.34 -7.96 29.11
N LEU A 201 12.85 -8.59 30.18
CA LEU A 201 11.65 -9.42 30.10
C LEU A 201 10.40 -8.60 29.77
N VAL A 202 10.20 -7.44 30.41
CA VAL A 202 9.04 -6.58 30.12
C VAL A 202 9.11 -6.04 28.70
N ALA A 203 10.30 -5.65 28.23
CA ALA A 203 10.53 -5.23 26.85
C ALA A 203 10.29 -6.35 25.83
N ALA A 204 10.67 -7.59 26.15
CA ALA A 204 10.35 -8.76 25.32
C ALA A 204 8.84 -9.00 25.24
N TRP A 205 8.10 -8.82 26.33
CA TRP A 205 6.62 -8.89 26.30
C TRP A 205 5.99 -7.75 25.51
N ALA A 206 6.50 -6.52 25.62
CA ALA A 206 6.06 -5.42 24.78
C ALA A 206 6.24 -5.74 23.30
N GLY A 207 7.39 -6.30 22.95
CA GLY A 207 7.69 -6.78 21.60
C GLY A 207 6.74 -7.88 21.14
N ALA A 208 6.47 -8.86 22.00
CA ALA A 208 5.55 -9.95 21.70
C ALA A 208 4.14 -9.45 21.43
N LEU A 209 3.63 -8.53 22.27
CA LEU A 209 2.30 -7.94 22.09
C LEU A 209 2.21 -7.14 20.79
N ALA A 210 3.25 -6.38 20.42
CA ALA A 210 3.29 -5.65 19.16
C ALA A 210 3.30 -6.59 17.94
N ALA A 211 4.12 -7.65 17.99
CA ALA A 211 4.19 -8.64 16.92
C ALA A 211 2.88 -9.45 16.79
N LEU A 212 2.26 -9.84 17.90
CA LEU A 212 0.96 -10.52 17.89
C LEU A 212 -0.14 -9.61 17.35
N ALA A 213 -0.17 -8.33 17.72
CA ALA A 213 -1.13 -7.38 17.16
C ALA A 213 -1.00 -7.27 15.63
N TRP A 214 0.23 -7.28 15.11
CA TRP A 214 0.49 -7.33 13.68
C TRP A 214 0.02 -8.65 13.04
N LEU A 215 0.44 -9.79 13.59
CA LEU A 215 0.09 -11.12 13.06
C LEU A 215 -1.42 -11.41 13.10
N LEU A 216 -2.15 -10.77 14.02
CA LEU A 216 -3.57 -10.97 14.18
C LEU A 216 -4.41 -9.93 13.43
N ASP A 217 -3.82 -8.95 12.75
CA ASP A 217 -4.53 -7.86 12.07
C ASP A 217 -5.33 -8.37 10.85
N PRO A 218 -6.67 -8.58 10.93
CA PRO A 218 -7.50 -8.92 9.77
C PRO A 218 -7.36 -7.90 8.65
N GLY A 219 -7.13 -6.63 9.00
CA GLY A 219 -7.09 -5.54 8.04
C GLY A 219 -8.44 -5.26 7.39
N ALA A 220 -8.38 -4.43 6.36
CA ALA A 220 -9.51 -4.06 5.51
C ALA A 220 -9.00 -3.62 4.15
N SER A 221 -9.90 -3.47 3.18
CA SER A 221 -9.53 -3.00 1.84
C SER A 221 -8.78 -1.67 1.94
N ARG A 222 -7.59 -1.61 1.34
CA ARG A 222 -6.67 -0.47 1.35
C ARG A 222 -6.06 -0.10 2.71
N LEU A 223 -6.42 -0.74 3.83
CA LEU A 223 -5.89 -0.43 5.17
C LEU A 223 -4.84 -1.43 5.71
N GLY A 224 -4.31 -2.31 4.85
CA GLY A 224 -3.34 -3.34 5.25
C GLY A 224 -3.98 -4.56 5.92
N GLY A 225 -3.22 -5.27 6.76
CA GLY A 225 -3.60 -6.53 7.41
C GLY A 225 -3.82 -7.69 6.43
N TRP A 226 -4.29 -8.83 6.92
CA TRP A 226 -4.46 -10.06 6.13
C TRP A 226 -5.26 -9.85 4.84
N ASN A 227 -6.41 -9.19 4.94
CA ASN A 227 -7.31 -8.99 3.81
C ASN A 227 -6.64 -8.20 2.67
N TYR A 228 -5.85 -7.18 2.98
CA TYR A 228 -5.21 -6.41 1.92
C TYR A 228 -3.89 -6.99 1.44
N LEU A 229 -3.12 -7.57 2.35
CA LEU A 229 -1.76 -8.01 2.07
C LEU A 229 -1.72 -9.41 1.44
N MET A 230 -2.64 -10.29 1.84
CA MET A 230 -2.71 -11.67 1.35
C MET A 230 -3.84 -11.90 0.37
N PHE A 231 -5.01 -11.27 0.54
CA PHE A 231 -6.08 -11.43 -0.46
C PHE A 231 -5.86 -10.51 -1.68
N HIS A 232 -5.63 -9.21 -1.47
CA HIS A 232 -5.32 -8.27 -2.57
C HIS A 232 -3.84 -8.24 -3.02
N GLY A 233 -3.00 -9.14 -2.52
CA GLY A 233 -1.62 -9.29 -2.98
C GLY A 233 -0.73 -8.04 -2.88
N VAL A 234 -1.03 -7.07 -2.01
CA VAL A 234 -0.30 -5.79 -1.92
C VAL A 234 0.97 -5.89 -1.07
N TRP A 235 1.66 -7.02 -1.18
CA TRP A 235 2.83 -7.36 -0.36
C TRP A 235 4.11 -6.64 -0.79
N ALA A 236 4.24 -6.17 -2.04
CA ALA A 236 5.40 -5.38 -2.46
C ALA A 236 5.50 -4.05 -1.68
N GLN A 237 4.35 -3.40 -1.45
CA GLN A 237 4.27 -2.23 -0.58
C GLN A 237 4.60 -2.59 0.87
N LEU A 238 4.13 -3.75 1.35
CA LEU A 238 4.49 -4.24 2.67
C LEU A 238 5.99 -4.49 2.82
N LEU A 239 6.66 -5.03 1.79
CA LEU A 239 8.12 -5.22 1.78
C LEU A 239 8.84 -3.89 1.92
N SER A 240 8.38 -2.88 1.18
CA SER A 240 8.88 -1.52 1.31
C SER A 240 8.72 -0.99 2.75
N CYS A 241 7.54 -1.14 3.37
CA CYS A 241 7.29 -0.77 4.75
C CYS A 241 8.11 -1.58 5.77
N ALA A 242 8.31 -2.87 5.54
CA ALA A 242 9.08 -3.76 6.40
C ALA A 242 10.56 -3.38 6.42
N LEU A 243 11.11 -3.06 5.24
CA LEU A 243 12.48 -2.60 5.10
C LEU A 243 12.67 -1.18 5.64
N TRP A 244 11.67 -0.31 5.50
CA TRP A 244 11.66 0.99 6.21
C TRP A 244 11.67 0.80 7.73
N LEU A 245 10.81 -0.06 8.28
CA LEU A 245 10.76 -0.38 9.70
C LEU A 245 12.10 -0.93 10.20
N ALA A 246 12.70 -1.85 9.44
CA ALA A 246 14.05 -2.35 9.69
C ALA A 246 15.10 -1.23 9.65
N ALA A 247 14.99 -0.28 8.70
CA ALA A 247 15.86 0.89 8.64
C ALA A 247 15.72 1.76 9.89
N LEU A 248 14.51 1.93 10.46
CA LEU A 248 14.34 2.66 11.72
C LEU A 248 15.16 1.99 12.84
N VAL A 249 14.98 0.67 13.01
CA VAL A 249 15.66 -0.13 14.05
C VAL A 249 17.18 -0.09 13.87
N TRP A 250 17.68 -0.28 12.66
CA TRP A 250 19.12 -0.27 12.39
C TRP A 250 19.73 1.12 12.49
N THR A 251 18.99 2.18 12.15
CA THR A 251 19.44 3.56 12.34
C THR A 251 19.56 3.89 13.83
N LEU A 252 18.59 3.46 14.66
CA LEU A 252 18.69 3.59 16.12
C LEU A 252 19.95 2.91 16.66
N ARG A 253 20.20 1.66 16.26
CA ARG A 253 21.40 0.91 16.66
C ARG A 253 22.70 1.55 16.16
N ALA A 254 22.69 2.17 14.99
CA ALA A 254 23.83 2.89 14.44
C ALA A 254 24.09 4.21 15.18
N MET A 255 23.04 4.88 15.67
CA MET A 255 23.18 6.08 16.49
C MET A 255 23.72 5.78 17.89
N GLU A 256 23.35 4.63 18.47
CA GLU A 256 23.85 4.19 19.78
C GLU A 256 25.31 3.74 19.70
N HIS A 257 25.65 2.90 18.71
CA HIS A 257 27.03 2.49 18.47
C HIS A 257 27.34 2.49 16.97
N PRO A 258 27.91 3.58 16.44
CA PRO A 258 28.20 3.69 15.01
C PRO A 258 29.31 2.73 14.61
N SER A 259 29.07 1.98 13.54
CA SER A 259 30.07 1.14 12.87
C SER A 259 29.77 1.09 11.37
N PRO A 260 30.76 0.89 10.50
CA PRO A 260 30.52 0.79 9.06
C PRO A 260 29.47 -0.28 8.74
N ARG A 261 29.56 -1.45 9.39
CA ARG A 261 28.58 -2.53 9.22
C ARG A 261 27.15 -2.09 9.53
N ARG A 262 26.89 -1.42 10.66
CA ARG A 262 25.53 -0.99 11.01
C ARG A 262 25.00 0.10 10.09
N LEU A 263 25.86 1.03 9.67
CA LEU A 263 25.53 2.06 8.68
C LEU A 263 25.14 1.41 7.34
N ALA A 264 25.92 0.44 6.87
CA ALA A 264 25.65 -0.29 5.64
C ALA A 264 24.34 -1.08 5.71
N ILE A 265 24.06 -1.76 6.82
CA ILE A 265 22.78 -2.47 7.02
C ILE A 265 21.61 -1.48 7.00
N ALA A 266 21.70 -0.38 7.75
CA ALA A 266 20.65 0.63 7.79
C ALA A 266 20.41 1.26 6.41
N SER A 267 21.48 1.62 5.68
CA SER A 267 21.40 2.13 4.32
C SER A 267 20.84 1.12 3.33
N GLY A 268 21.22 -0.16 3.47
CA GLY A 268 20.67 -1.25 2.67
C GLY A 268 19.17 -1.43 2.90
N CYS A 269 18.71 -1.32 4.15
CA CYS A 269 17.28 -1.32 4.46
C CYS A 269 16.55 -0.10 3.86
N VAL A 270 17.15 1.10 3.90
CA VAL A 270 16.59 2.29 3.21
C VAL A 270 16.48 2.05 1.70
N ALA A 271 17.57 1.60 1.07
CA ALA A 271 17.62 1.31 -0.35
C ALA A 271 16.59 0.24 -0.73
N GLY A 272 16.51 -0.83 0.08
CA GLY A 272 15.54 -1.89 -0.11
C GLY A 272 14.09 -1.40 0.04
N GLY A 273 13.82 -0.47 0.97
CA GLY A 273 12.54 0.21 1.06
C GLY A 273 12.17 0.94 -0.24
N LEU A 274 13.09 1.74 -0.77
CA LEU A 274 12.96 2.50 -2.03
C LEU A 274 12.78 1.59 -3.25
N LEU A 275 13.51 0.48 -3.30
CA LEU A 275 13.48 -0.50 -4.40
C LEU A 275 12.40 -1.57 -4.23
N GLY A 276 11.67 -1.61 -3.12
CA GLY A 276 10.57 -2.55 -2.91
C GLY A 276 9.25 -2.07 -3.51
N HIS A 277 8.99 -0.76 -3.44
CA HIS A 277 7.75 -0.14 -3.93
C HIS A 277 7.90 1.39 -3.99
N PRO A 278 7.20 2.13 -4.88
CA PRO A 278 7.30 3.60 -4.94
C PRO A 278 6.91 4.32 -3.64
N PHE A 279 6.08 3.68 -2.81
CA PHE A 279 5.76 4.15 -1.44
C PHE A 279 7.02 4.35 -0.55
N GLY A 280 8.12 3.66 -0.88
CA GLY A 280 9.41 3.83 -0.23
C GLY A 280 9.92 5.28 -0.24
N LEU A 281 9.65 6.06 -1.29
CA LEU A 281 10.06 7.47 -1.39
C LEU A 281 9.49 8.33 -0.26
N LEU A 282 8.23 8.09 0.09
CA LEU A 282 7.53 8.77 1.17
C LEU A 282 8.09 8.36 2.53
N THR A 283 8.24 7.06 2.76
CA THR A 283 8.79 6.53 4.02
C THR A 283 10.24 6.96 4.25
N TRP A 284 11.05 7.09 3.18
CA TRP A 284 12.40 7.64 3.21
C TRP A 284 12.40 9.13 3.59
N ALA A 285 11.55 9.94 2.97
CA ALA A 285 11.43 11.36 3.28
C ALA A 285 10.96 11.57 4.74
N ILE A 286 9.94 10.83 5.17
CA ILE A 286 9.44 10.82 6.54
C ILE A 286 10.54 10.40 7.51
N GLY A 287 11.24 9.30 7.23
CA GLY A 287 12.35 8.81 8.05
C GLY A 287 13.44 9.86 8.21
N GLY A 288 13.92 10.44 7.11
CA GLY A 288 15.00 11.45 7.16
C GLY A 288 14.64 12.68 7.98
N VAL A 289 13.44 13.23 7.75
CA VAL A 289 12.97 14.46 8.42
C VAL A 289 12.58 14.21 9.87
N ALA A 290 11.75 13.20 10.14
CA ALA A 290 11.30 12.86 11.49
C ALA A 290 12.50 12.53 12.40
N PHE A 291 13.53 11.87 11.85
CA PHE A 291 14.71 11.50 12.62
C PHE A 291 15.58 12.70 12.97
N ALA A 292 15.77 13.60 12.01
CA ALA A 292 16.50 14.84 12.26
C ALA A 292 15.79 15.69 13.32
N ILE A 293 14.46 15.83 13.23
CA ILE A 293 13.65 16.55 14.22
C ILE A 293 13.76 15.87 15.60
N ALA A 294 13.63 14.55 15.68
CA ALA A 294 13.73 13.82 16.95
C ALA A 294 15.10 14.01 17.63
N VAL A 295 16.19 14.04 16.86
CA VAL A 295 17.54 14.28 17.38
C VAL A 295 17.72 15.72 17.87
N VAL A 296 17.07 16.69 17.23
CA VAL A 296 17.10 18.11 17.63
C VAL A 296 16.22 18.37 18.87
N ALA A 297 15.04 17.74 18.92
CA ALA A 297 14.05 17.91 19.98
C ALA A 297 14.45 17.19 21.29
N THR A 298 15.32 16.18 21.21
CA THR A 298 15.84 15.53 22.40
C THR A 298 17.02 16.32 22.96
N PRO A 299 17.17 16.42 24.30
CA PRO A 299 18.30 17.10 24.92
C PRO A 299 19.48 16.13 25.11
N PRO A 300 20.51 16.21 24.26
CA PRO A 300 21.81 15.72 24.67
C PRO A 300 22.88 16.81 24.59
N ASP A 301 24.10 16.48 24.99
CA ASP A 301 25.27 17.31 24.72
C ASP A 301 25.44 17.55 23.21
N ALA A 302 25.96 18.73 22.83
CA ALA A 302 26.04 19.13 21.42
C ALA A 302 26.85 18.14 20.54
N ARG A 303 27.79 17.40 21.14
CA ARG A 303 28.65 16.43 20.44
C ARG A 303 27.87 15.18 20.00
N SER A 304 27.06 14.60 20.88
CA SER A 304 26.25 13.43 20.50
C SER A 304 25.17 13.79 19.46
N ARG A 305 24.61 15.00 19.53
CA ARG A 305 23.65 15.49 18.52
C ARG A 305 24.26 15.49 17.11
N ALA A 306 25.45 16.06 16.93
CA ALA A 306 26.12 16.11 15.64
C ALA A 306 26.44 14.70 15.09
N CYS A 307 26.87 13.78 15.95
CA CYS A 307 27.14 12.39 15.56
C CYS A 307 25.88 11.66 15.09
N ARG A 308 24.74 11.86 15.77
CA ARG A 308 23.45 11.27 15.40
C ARG A 308 22.93 11.84 14.08
N LEU A 309 22.98 13.16 13.89
CA LEU A 309 22.59 13.80 12.61
C LEU A 309 23.46 13.29 11.45
N ARG A 310 24.78 13.15 11.66
CA ARG A 310 25.67 12.58 10.64
C ARG A 310 25.31 11.13 10.32
N THR A 311 24.97 10.33 11.33
CA THR A 311 24.52 8.95 11.15
C THR A 311 23.28 8.89 10.28
N ILE A 312 22.26 9.70 10.58
CA ILE A 312 21.04 9.81 9.77
C ILE A 312 21.36 10.20 8.33
N ALA A 313 22.19 11.24 8.15
CA ALA A 313 22.59 11.72 6.83
C ALA A 313 23.32 10.64 6.02
N VAL A 314 24.31 9.96 6.60
CA VAL A 314 25.02 8.86 5.94
C VAL A 314 24.05 7.74 5.57
N VAL A 315 23.18 7.33 6.50
CA VAL A 315 22.22 6.25 6.27
C VAL A 315 21.33 6.56 5.05
N HIS A 316 20.75 7.76 5.00
CA HIS A 316 19.79 8.14 3.97
C HIS A 316 20.45 8.49 2.64
N VAL A 317 21.62 9.14 2.64
CA VAL A 317 22.36 9.47 1.41
C VAL A 317 22.93 8.23 0.76
N LEU A 318 23.56 7.34 1.53
CA LEU A 318 24.05 6.06 1.00
C LEU A 318 22.88 5.17 0.56
N GLY A 319 21.78 5.15 1.30
CA GLY A 319 20.55 4.44 0.91
C GLY A 319 19.97 4.95 -0.41
N LEU A 320 19.92 6.28 -0.60
CA LEU A 320 19.48 6.88 -1.85
C LEU A 320 20.44 6.55 -3.00
N ALA A 321 21.75 6.62 -2.77
CA ALA A 321 22.76 6.27 -3.78
C ALA A 321 22.63 4.80 -4.24
N LEU A 322 22.42 3.88 -3.29
CA LEU A 322 22.15 2.47 -3.56
C LEU A 322 20.87 2.24 -4.39
N ALA A 323 19.85 3.08 -4.22
CA ALA A 323 18.59 3.00 -4.96
C ALA A 323 18.55 3.85 -6.25
N ALA A 324 19.57 4.68 -6.51
CA ALA A 324 19.55 5.71 -7.54
C ALA A 324 19.23 5.17 -8.94
N GLY A 325 19.81 4.04 -9.34
CA GLY A 325 19.54 3.42 -10.63
C GLY A 325 18.08 3.00 -10.80
N GLY A 326 17.51 2.28 -9.82
CA GLY A 326 16.11 1.87 -9.86
C GLY A 326 15.13 3.03 -9.79
N LEU A 327 15.45 4.07 -9.01
CA LEU A 327 14.65 5.30 -8.97
C LEU A 327 14.70 6.07 -10.28
N ALA A 328 15.84 6.10 -10.97
CA ALA A 328 15.96 6.73 -12.28
C ALA A 328 15.02 6.09 -13.30
N THR A 329 14.99 4.75 -13.35
CA THR A 329 14.06 3.99 -14.20
C THR A 329 12.61 4.29 -13.83
N PHE A 330 12.28 4.30 -12.53
CA PHE A 330 10.93 4.63 -12.08
C PHE A 330 10.47 6.04 -12.51
N PHE A 331 11.30 7.05 -12.29
CA PHE A 331 10.95 8.43 -12.65
C PHE A 331 10.85 8.64 -14.17
N ALA A 332 11.54 7.86 -14.98
CA ALA A 332 11.42 7.89 -16.43
C ALA A 332 10.05 7.36 -16.92
N ALA A 333 9.47 6.37 -16.24
CA ALA A 333 8.18 5.77 -16.60
C ALA A 333 6.98 6.25 -15.78
N ALA A 334 7.21 7.08 -14.75
CA ALA A 334 6.19 7.53 -13.79
C ALA A 334 4.95 8.21 -14.41
N GLY A 335 5.08 8.77 -15.61
CA GLY A 335 3.99 9.41 -16.35
C GLY A 335 2.96 8.44 -16.92
N GLU A 336 3.38 7.22 -17.28
CA GLU A 336 2.56 6.20 -17.97
C GLU A 336 1.75 5.32 -16.99
N LEU A 337 1.66 5.74 -15.73
CA LEU A 337 0.96 5.02 -14.67
C LEU A 337 -0.55 5.32 -14.71
N GLY A 338 -1.36 4.26 -14.80
CA GLY A 338 -2.80 4.33 -15.16
C GLY A 338 -3.81 4.35 -14.02
N ARG A 339 -3.61 5.12 -12.93
CA ARG A 339 -4.55 5.16 -11.79
C ARG A 339 -5.01 6.56 -11.41
N SER A 340 -6.30 6.63 -11.07
CA SER A 340 -6.87 7.72 -10.30
C SER A 340 -6.53 7.58 -8.82
N PRO A 341 -6.29 8.68 -8.11
CA PRO A 341 -6.02 8.66 -6.68
C PRO A 341 -7.27 8.28 -5.90
N VAL A 342 -7.07 7.75 -4.70
CA VAL A 342 -8.15 7.42 -3.77
C VAL A 342 -7.88 8.16 -2.48
N GLY A 343 -8.73 9.13 -2.15
CA GLY A 343 -8.70 9.86 -0.88
C GLY A 343 -8.88 8.92 0.32
N TRP A 344 -8.37 9.33 1.48
CA TRP A 344 -8.65 8.65 2.75
C TRP A 344 -9.69 9.43 3.52
N SER A 345 -9.24 10.37 4.36
CA SER A 345 -10.11 11.35 5.02
C SER A 345 -9.29 12.62 5.26
N GLY A 346 -9.97 13.74 5.55
CA GLY A 346 -9.32 14.94 6.06
C GLY A 346 -8.60 14.68 7.39
N LEU A 347 -7.58 15.47 7.71
CA LEU A 347 -6.78 15.30 8.92
C LEU A 347 -7.63 15.41 10.20
N GLY A 348 -8.65 16.27 10.20
CA GLY A 348 -9.61 16.38 11.31
C GLY A 348 -10.39 15.09 11.55
N ALA A 349 -10.95 14.49 10.50
CA ALA A 349 -11.65 13.21 10.58
C ALA A 349 -10.73 12.07 11.01
N LEU A 350 -9.49 12.02 10.48
CA LEU A 350 -8.49 11.05 10.92
C LEU A 350 -8.14 11.20 12.40
N ALA A 351 -8.05 12.43 12.91
CA ALA A 351 -7.80 12.68 14.33
C ALA A 351 -8.97 12.23 15.21
N ILE A 352 -10.22 12.49 14.80
CA ILE A 352 -11.42 12.03 15.51
C ILE A 352 -11.46 10.49 15.52
N ARG A 353 -11.29 9.85 14.36
CA ARG A 353 -11.28 8.37 14.23
C ARG A 353 -10.15 7.73 15.04
N LEU A 354 -8.99 8.39 15.14
CA LEU A 354 -7.91 7.95 16.02
C LEU A 354 -8.32 7.97 17.50
N LEU A 355 -9.01 9.03 17.94
CA LEU A 355 -9.46 9.18 19.32
C LEU A 355 -10.68 8.30 19.67
N SER A 356 -11.59 8.07 18.73
CA SER A 356 -12.77 7.19 18.89
C SER A 356 -12.41 5.71 18.79
N GLY A 357 -11.23 5.39 18.24
CA GLY A 357 -10.79 4.01 18.04
C GLY A 357 -11.25 3.40 16.72
N GLU A 358 -11.71 4.22 15.79
CA GLU A 358 -12.28 3.85 14.48
C GLU A 358 -11.32 4.13 13.32
N LEU A 359 -10.06 4.49 13.60
CA LEU A 359 -9.05 4.76 12.56
C LEU A 359 -8.82 3.55 11.64
N PHE A 360 -8.97 2.34 12.19
CA PHE A 360 -8.90 1.10 11.44
C PHE A 360 -10.22 0.35 11.58
N GLU A 361 -10.73 -0.16 10.45
CA GLU A 361 -11.88 -1.06 10.45
C GLU A 361 -11.61 -2.33 11.27
N GLY A 362 -12.62 -2.83 11.98
CA GLY A 362 -12.56 -4.08 12.74
C GLY A 362 -12.36 -3.91 14.25
N PRO A 363 -12.03 -4.99 14.99
CA PRO A 363 -12.07 -5.02 16.46
C PRO A 363 -10.89 -4.31 17.16
N TRP A 364 -10.16 -3.43 16.47
CA TRP A 364 -8.91 -2.83 16.95
C TRP A 364 -9.09 -1.53 17.76
N ALA A 365 -10.30 -1.21 18.21
CA ALA A 365 -10.54 -0.05 19.07
C ALA A 365 -9.62 -0.03 20.31
N TRP A 366 -9.27 -1.21 20.86
CA TRP A 366 -8.33 -1.32 21.97
C TRP A 366 -6.88 -0.92 21.60
N ALA A 367 -6.49 -1.14 20.33
CA ALA A 367 -5.17 -0.74 19.86
C ALA A 367 -5.03 0.79 19.83
N SER A 368 -6.12 1.52 19.57
CA SER A 368 -6.15 2.99 19.60
C SER A 368 -6.01 3.55 21.02
N GLY A 369 -6.72 2.98 22.00
CA GLY A 369 -6.56 3.35 23.42
C GLY A 369 -5.16 3.02 23.94
N GLY A 370 -4.65 1.82 23.66
CA GLY A 370 -3.28 1.43 24.00
C GLY A 370 -2.23 2.26 23.25
N PHE A 371 -2.50 2.66 22.01
CA PHE A 371 -1.64 3.56 21.25
C PHE A 371 -1.58 4.94 21.88
N ALA A 372 -2.69 5.54 22.28
CA ALA A 372 -2.72 6.86 22.92
C ALA A 372 -1.93 6.87 24.24
N ILE A 373 -2.09 5.82 25.06
CA ILE A 373 -1.29 5.64 26.28
C ILE A 373 0.19 5.45 25.90
N GLY A 374 0.49 4.56 24.97
CA GLY A 374 1.86 4.29 24.50
C GLY A 374 2.56 5.52 23.96
N LEU A 375 1.84 6.35 23.21
CA LEU A 375 2.25 7.65 22.70
C LEU A 375 2.59 8.59 23.86
N ALA A 376 1.72 8.70 24.87
CA ALA A 376 1.98 9.51 26.06
C ALA A 376 3.23 9.02 26.81
N LEU A 377 3.41 7.70 26.97
CA LEU A 377 4.60 7.11 27.59
C LEU A 377 5.86 7.36 26.78
N ALA A 378 5.78 7.24 25.46
CA ALA A 378 6.87 7.50 24.54
C ALA A 378 7.31 8.97 24.62
N LEU A 379 6.36 9.92 24.52
CA LEU A 379 6.62 11.35 24.69
C LEU A 379 7.21 11.65 26.07
N TRP A 380 6.63 11.07 27.11
CA TRP A 380 7.12 11.21 28.48
C TRP A 380 8.53 10.65 28.65
N SER A 381 8.92 9.59 27.94
CA SER A 381 10.29 9.05 27.98
C SER A 381 11.32 10.11 27.56
N GLY A 382 10.96 11.02 26.66
CA GLY A 382 11.84 12.08 26.12
C GLY A 382 13.06 11.55 25.36
N ARG A 383 13.04 10.28 24.93
CA ARG A 383 14.14 9.62 24.23
C ARG A 383 13.99 9.71 22.71
N THR A 384 15.12 9.66 22.00
CA THR A 384 15.14 9.87 20.55
C THR A 384 14.35 8.79 19.83
N ALA A 385 14.42 7.53 20.28
CA ALA A 385 13.68 6.41 19.69
C ALA A 385 12.15 6.62 19.77
N ALA A 386 11.66 7.03 20.94
CA ALA A 386 10.26 7.36 21.14
C ALA A 386 9.81 8.50 20.21
N TRP A 387 10.53 9.63 20.20
CA TRP A 387 10.20 10.77 19.32
C TRP A 387 10.21 10.40 17.84
N MET A 388 11.15 9.56 17.39
CA MET A 388 11.19 9.08 16.00
C MET A 388 9.93 8.32 15.61
N VAL A 389 9.47 7.41 16.46
CA VAL A 389 8.25 6.63 16.22
C VAL A 389 7.02 7.54 16.21
N VAL A 390 6.91 8.44 17.19
CA VAL A 390 5.80 9.41 17.27
C VAL A 390 5.75 10.30 16.04
N LEU A 391 6.87 10.93 15.67
CA LEU A 391 6.94 11.81 14.51
C LEU A 391 6.69 11.04 13.21
N SER A 392 7.09 9.77 13.12
CA SER A 392 6.77 8.93 11.96
C SER A 392 5.28 8.65 11.84
N CYS A 393 4.60 8.34 12.95
CA CYS A 393 3.13 8.17 12.96
C CYS A 393 2.40 9.45 12.55
N VAL A 394 2.78 10.59 13.14
CA VAL A 394 2.19 11.90 12.82
C VAL A 394 2.44 12.25 11.35
N ALA A 395 3.65 12.04 10.85
CA ALA A 395 3.97 12.32 9.45
C ALA A 395 3.22 11.39 8.49
N MET A 396 3.03 10.11 8.83
CA MET A 396 2.21 9.19 8.02
C MET A 396 0.75 9.61 7.96
N LEU A 397 0.17 10.06 9.08
CA LEU A 397 -1.19 10.59 9.12
C LEU A 397 -1.31 11.90 8.33
N LEU A 398 -0.33 12.80 8.47
CA LEU A 398 -0.32 14.08 7.77
C LEU A 398 -0.17 13.93 6.26
N VAL A 399 0.79 13.11 5.80
CA VAL A 399 1.02 12.90 4.36
C VAL A 399 -0.03 11.98 3.75
N GLY A 400 -0.57 11.05 4.54
CA GLY A 400 -1.65 10.15 4.16
C GLY A 400 -3.03 10.79 4.17
N SER A 401 -3.21 12.00 4.69
CA SER A 401 -4.50 12.69 4.67
C SER A 401 -4.78 13.34 3.32
N GLN A 402 -6.07 13.57 3.05
CA GLN A 402 -6.49 14.36 1.89
C GLN A 402 -5.90 15.79 1.93
N ASP A 403 -5.76 16.36 3.12
CA ASP A 403 -5.15 17.68 3.32
C ASP A 403 -3.66 17.68 2.96
N GLY A 404 -2.96 16.57 3.19
CA GLY A 404 -1.54 16.43 2.87
C GLY A 404 -1.27 16.65 1.38
N ILE A 405 -2.05 16.02 0.50
CA ILE A 405 -1.89 16.18 -0.95
C ILE A 405 -2.38 17.54 -1.44
N THR A 406 -3.49 18.05 -0.88
CA THR A 406 -3.98 19.37 -1.27
C THR A 406 -2.98 20.44 -0.90
N VAL A 407 -2.34 20.39 0.29
CA VAL A 407 -1.35 21.39 0.73
C VAL A 407 0.00 21.21 0.04
N LEU A 408 0.58 20.00 0.07
CA LEU A 408 1.96 19.78 -0.39
C LEU A 408 2.10 19.74 -1.91
N ARG A 409 1.03 19.45 -2.66
CA ARG A 409 0.99 19.38 -4.14
C ARG A 409 2.18 18.66 -4.78
N LEU A 410 2.53 17.50 -4.23
CA LEU A 410 3.63 16.67 -4.74
C LEU A 410 3.32 16.11 -6.15
N ASP A 411 2.04 16.04 -6.51
CA ASP A 411 1.54 15.72 -7.86
C ASP A 411 2.06 16.68 -8.94
N LEU A 412 2.19 17.96 -8.62
CA LEU A 412 2.71 18.97 -9.55
C LEU A 412 4.22 18.87 -9.78
N LEU A 413 4.92 18.07 -8.95
CA LEU A 413 6.36 17.90 -9.04
C LEU A 413 6.72 16.56 -9.67
N ILE A 414 5.97 15.53 -9.30
CA ILE A 414 6.17 14.14 -9.70
C ILE A 414 4.79 13.58 -10.05
N ALA A 415 4.56 13.32 -11.33
CA ALA A 415 3.26 12.85 -11.85
C ALA A 415 2.76 11.58 -11.14
N ALA A 416 3.66 10.68 -10.71
CA ALA A 416 3.29 9.45 -10.00
C ALA A 416 2.44 9.68 -8.74
N PHE A 417 2.53 10.84 -8.07
CA PHE A 417 1.70 11.12 -6.89
C PHE A 417 0.20 11.17 -7.20
N LYS A 418 -0.19 11.37 -8.48
CA LYS A 418 -1.58 11.25 -8.92
C LYS A 418 -2.18 9.86 -8.74
N ASN A 419 -1.32 8.85 -8.60
CA ASN A 419 -1.72 7.44 -8.47
C ASN A 419 -1.80 6.97 -7.01
N LEU A 420 -1.59 7.84 -6.02
CA LEU A 420 -1.57 7.45 -4.62
C LEU A 420 -2.96 7.02 -4.12
N GLN A 421 -2.98 5.92 -3.38
CA GLN A 421 -4.13 5.48 -2.61
C GLN A 421 -3.84 5.77 -1.13
N PHE A 422 -4.37 6.89 -0.65
CA PHE A 422 -4.10 7.44 0.67
C PHE A 422 -4.42 6.49 1.84
N PRO A 423 -5.48 5.66 1.80
CA PRO A 423 -5.72 4.70 2.88
C PRO A 423 -4.56 3.71 3.08
N ARG A 424 -3.74 3.45 2.04
CA ARG A 424 -2.60 2.52 2.12
C ARG A 424 -1.49 2.99 3.04
N PHE A 425 -1.49 4.25 3.48
CA PHE A 425 -0.58 4.73 4.51
C PHE A 425 -0.77 3.99 5.84
N ALA A 426 -1.95 3.41 6.08
CA ALA A 426 -2.21 2.52 7.20
C ALA A 426 -1.22 1.33 7.27
N ILE A 427 -0.74 0.81 6.12
CA ILE A 427 0.24 -0.29 6.07
C ILE A 427 1.55 0.11 6.77
N GLY A 428 2.02 1.34 6.53
CA GLY A 428 3.21 1.87 7.20
C GLY A 428 2.94 2.34 8.63
N LEU A 429 1.73 2.82 8.92
CA LEU A 429 1.34 3.37 10.21
C LEU A 429 1.08 2.30 11.29
N LYS A 430 0.51 1.14 10.93
CA LYS A 430 0.11 0.10 11.89
C LYS A 430 1.28 -0.48 12.70
N PRO A 431 2.42 -0.91 12.12
CA PRO A 431 3.52 -1.46 12.91
C PRO A 431 4.06 -0.55 14.02
N PRO A 432 4.34 0.76 13.79
CA PRO A 432 4.75 1.66 14.87
C PRO A 432 3.62 1.94 15.87
N MET A 433 2.35 1.98 15.44
CA MET A 433 1.22 2.08 16.37
C MET A 433 1.14 0.85 17.30
N PHE A 434 1.23 -0.37 16.75
CA PHE A 434 1.26 -1.61 17.53
C PHE A 434 2.46 -1.68 18.46
N ALA A 435 3.61 -1.09 18.08
CA ALA A 435 4.76 -0.99 18.96
C ALA A 435 4.49 -0.13 20.22
N LEU A 436 3.77 0.98 20.04
CA LEU A 436 3.32 1.84 21.14
C LEU A 436 2.24 1.16 21.99
N THR A 437 1.28 0.49 21.38
CA THR A 437 0.27 -0.31 22.07
C THR A 437 0.91 -1.41 22.93
N GLY A 438 1.85 -2.18 22.37
CA GLY A 438 2.59 -3.21 23.10
C GLY A 438 3.38 -2.63 24.28
N THR A 439 4.00 -1.46 24.09
CA THR A 439 4.69 -0.70 25.16
C THR A 439 3.73 -0.32 26.29
N ALA A 440 2.54 0.21 25.96
CA ALA A 440 1.53 0.59 26.94
C ALA A 440 1.08 -0.60 27.79
N CYS A 441 0.71 -1.70 27.13
CA CYS A 441 0.24 -2.91 27.81
C CYS A 441 1.33 -3.51 28.73
N ALA A 442 2.57 -3.61 28.25
CA ALA A 442 3.66 -4.17 29.04
C ALA A 442 4.06 -3.27 30.23
N CYS A 443 4.11 -1.95 30.04
CA CYS A 443 4.38 -1.00 31.12
C CYS A 443 3.26 -1.02 32.16
N ALA A 444 1.99 -1.04 31.74
CA ALA A 444 0.85 -1.14 32.64
C ALA A 444 0.92 -2.41 33.49
N ALA A 445 1.21 -3.57 32.87
CA ALA A 445 1.40 -4.83 33.59
C ALA A 445 2.56 -4.76 34.58
N ALA A 446 3.69 -4.17 34.20
CA ALA A 446 4.85 -3.99 35.08
C ALA A 446 4.54 -3.08 36.28
N TRP A 447 3.78 -2.00 36.06
CA TRP A 447 3.33 -1.11 37.13
C TRP A 447 2.37 -1.77 38.09
N ILE A 448 1.36 -2.48 37.59
CA ILE A 448 0.41 -3.24 38.42
C ILE A 448 1.18 -4.25 39.26
N HIS A 449 2.11 -5.00 38.65
CA HIS A 449 2.94 -5.98 39.36
C HIS A 449 3.82 -5.34 40.44
N ALA A 450 4.46 -4.21 40.14
CA ALA A 450 5.26 -3.46 41.11
C ALA A 450 4.41 -2.90 42.26
N ALA A 451 3.21 -2.37 41.97
CA ALA A 451 2.28 -1.85 42.96
C ALA A 451 1.75 -2.95 43.90
N ILE A 452 1.50 -4.15 43.37
CA ILE A 452 1.12 -5.33 44.16
C ILE A 452 2.27 -5.74 45.08
N ARG A 453 3.53 -5.71 44.61
CA ARG A 453 4.69 -6.10 45.42
C ARG A 453 5.05 -5.09 46.52
N ARG A 454 5.03 -3.79 46.23
CA ARG A 454 5.41 -2.73 47.18
C ARG A 454 4.48 -2.66 48.40
N ASN A 455 3.22 -3.04 48.22
CA ASN A 455 2.21 -2.95 49.26
C ASN A 455 1.83 -4.30 49.86
N ALA A 456 2.65 -5.35 49.67
CA ALA A 456 2.51 -6.60 50.38
C ALA A 456 2.96 -6.37 51.84
N PRO A 457 2.06 -6.43 52.84
CA PRO A 457 2.48 -6.34 54.23
C PRO A 457 3.43 -7.50 54.55
N ALA A 458 4.43 -7.26 55.39
CA ALA A 458 5.26 -8.32 55.96
C ALA A 458 4.47 -9.26 56.90
N ASP A 459 3.19 -8.94 57.16
CA ASP A 459 2.34 -9.63 58.12
C ASP A 459 1.26 -10.49 57.39
N PRO A 460 1.28 -11.83 57.54
CA PRO A 460 0.42 -12.77 56.80
C PRO A 460 -1.08 -12.73 57.15
N GLY A 461 -1.51 -11.83 58.05
CA GLY A 461 -2.86 -11.86 58.64
C GLY A 461 -3.99 -11.11 57.90
N LEU A 462 -3.72 -10.28 56.89
CA LEU A 462 -4.75 -9.43 56.26
C LEU A 462 -5.04 -9.75 54.78
N PRO A 463 -6.32 -9.91 54.38
CA PRO A 463 -6.76 -10.29 53.02
C PRO A 463 -6.64 -9.18 51.96
N VAL A 464 -5.97 -8.07 52.26
CA VAL A 464 -5.88 -6.88 51.40
C VAL A 464 -5.23 -7.18 50.04
N ASN A 465 -4.28 -8.11 49.99
CA ASN A 465 -3.65 -8.54 48.74
C ASN A 465 -4.59 -9.35 47.85
N TRP A 466 -5.44 -10.19 48.44
CA TRP A 466 -6.47 -10.93 47.69
C TRP A 466 -7.54 -9.98 47.16
N LEU A 467 -8.02 -9.04 47.99
CA LEU A 467 -9.00 -8.03 47.57
C LEU A 467 -8.48 -7.16 46.42
N ARG A 468 -7.22 -6.72 46.46
CA ARG A 468 -6.60 -5.97 45.34
C ARG A 468 -6.51 -6.79 44.06
N ARG A 469 -6.17 -8.09 44.15
CA ARG A 469 -6.17 -8.99 42.99
C ARG A 469 -7.56 -9.17 42.42
N VAL A 470 -8.57 -9.32 43.28
CA VAL A 470 -9.98 -9.39 42.87
C VAL A 470 -10.40 -8.09 42.19
N ILE A 471 -10.04 -6.91 42.73
CA ILE A 471 -10.34 -5.62 42.10
C ILE A 471 -9.68 -5.52 40.72
N VAL A 472 -8.38 -5.83 40.61
CA VAL A 472 -7.67 -5.80 39.32
C VAL A 472 -8.28 -6.80 38.34
N ALA A 473 -8.60 -8.02 38.79
CA ALA A 473 -9.22 -9.03 37.95
C ALA A 473 -10.63 -8.63 37.51
N VAL A 474 -11.44 -8.01 38.38
CA VAL A 474 -12.77 -7.48 38.05
C VAL A 474 -12.67 -6.33 37.05
N LEU A 475 -11.64 -5.48 37.15
CA LEU A 475 -11.41 -4.39 36.19
C LEU A 475 -10.91 -4.91 34.83
N LEU A 476 -10.09 -5.96 34.81
CA LEU A 476 -9.54 -6.53 33.57
C LEU A 476 -10.45 -7.57 32.92
N ALA A 477 -11.30 -8.24 33.70
CA ALA A 477 -12.16 -9.31 33.22
C ALA A 477 -13.09 -8.90 32.08
N PRO A 478 -13.78 -7.74 32.10
CA PRO A 478 -14.57 -7.27 30.97
C PRO A 478 -13.76 -7.15 29.69
N LEU A 479 -12.56 -6.57 29.78
CA LEU A 479 -11.68 -6.34 28.63
C LEU A 479 -11.18 -7.66 28.04
N VAL A 480 -10.72 -8.58 28.90
CA VAL A 480 -10.24 -9.90 28.47
C VAL A 480 -11.39 -10.74 27.94
N ALA A 481 -12.55 -10.73 28.61
CA ALA A 481 -13.74 -11.45 28.18
C ALA A 481 -14.25 -10.95 26.83
N SER A 482 -14.36 -9.64 26.61
CA SER A 482 -14.77 -9.08 25.31
C SER A 482 -13.74 -9.37 24.20
N ALA A 483 -12.45 -9.46 24.53
CA ALA A 483 -11.44 -9.92 23.58
C ALA A 483 -11.60 -11.40 23.22
N LEU A 484 -11.95 -12.25 24.20
CA LEU A 484 -12.21 -13.69 23.99
C LEU A 484 -13.52 -13.92 23.21
N GLU A 485 -14.57 -13.14 23.46
CA GLU A 485 -15.84 -13.13 22.72
C GLU A 485 -15.62 -12.85 21.23
N ARG A 486 -14.79 -11.85 20.95
CA ARG A 486 -14.34 -11.52 19.59
C ARG A 486 -13.21 -12.44 19.11
N GLY A 487 -12.85 -13.47 19.86
CA GLY A 487 -11.87 -14.48 19.47
C GLY A 487 -12.26 -15.17 18.16
N GLY A 488 -13.56 -15.38 17.90
CA GLY A 488 -14.06 -15.87 16.61
C GLY A 488 -13.67 -14.95 15.43
N LEU A 489 -13.57 -13.64 15.64
CA LEU A 489 -13.08 -12.67 14.65
C LEU A 489 -11.55 -12.74 14.46
N LEU A 490 -10.80 -13.26 15.44
CA LEU A 490 -9.37 -13.58 15.30
C LEU A 490 -9.15 -14.89 14.51
N VAL A 491 -10.16 -15.78 14.48
CA VAL A 491 -10.12 -17.05 13.74
C VAL A 491 -10.71 -16.94 12.33
N HIS A 492 -11.62 -15.99 12.08
CA HIS A 492 -12.09 -15.72 10.73
C HIS A 492 -10.99 -15.02 9.90
N ARG A 493 -10.31 -15.81 9.06
CA ARG A 493 -9.43 -15.42 7.94
C ARG A 493 -7.91 -15.28 8.17
N PRO A 494 -7.20 -16.17 8.90
CA PRO A 494 -5.79 -16.40 8.58
C PRO A 494 -5.69 -17.05 7.18
N VAL A 495 -4.54 -16.91 6.52
CA VAL A 495 -4.23 -17.37 5.13
C VAL A 495 -4.67 -18.79 4.79
N GLY A 496 -4.90 -19.65 5.78
CA GLY A 496 -5.39 -21.02 5.59
C GLY A 496 -6.90 -21.21 5.48
N ALA A 497 -7.75 -20.20 5.72
CA ALA A 497 -9.20 -20.46 5.80
C ALA A 497 -9.93 -20.43 4.43
N VAL A 498 -9.48 -19.64 3.45
CA VAL A 498 -10.17 -19.49 2.14
C VAL A 498 -9.20 -19.22 0.95
N ASP A 499 -7.92 -18.90 1.19
CA ASP A 499 -7.10 -18.20 0.18
C ASP A 499 -5.89 -18.99 -0.36
N THR A 500 -5.79 -20.30 -0.15
CA THR A 500 -4.76 -21.16 -0.82
C THR A 500 -5.40 -22.25 -1.65
N LEU A 501 -4.68 -22.73 -2.67
CA LEU A 501 -5.16 -23.77 -3.60
C LEU A 501 -5.61 -25.06 -2.89
N ALA A 502 -4.82 -25.52 -1.92
CA ALA A 502 -5.13 -26.73 -1.16
C ALA A 502 -6.41 -26.59 -0.32
N HIS A 503 -6.64 -25.40 0.25
CA HIS A 503 -7.80 -25.16 1.12
C HIS A 503 -9.07 -24.78 0.34
N SER A 504 -8.95 -24.27 -0.89
CA SER A 504 -10.10 -24.02 -1.76
C SER A 504 -10.67 -25.29 -2.40
N GLY A 505 -9.98 -26.43 -2.28
CA GLY A 505 -10.32 -27.68 -2.97
C GLY A 505 -9.96 -27.68 -4.46
N ALA A 506 -9.38 -26.60 -4.96
CA ALA A 506 -9.08 -26.42 -6.38
C ALA A 506 -7.68 -26.87 -6.79
N GLU A 507 -6.89 -27.43 -5.87
CA GLU A 507 -5.54 -27.92 -6.15
C GLU A 507 -5.51 -28.99 -7.24
N ALA A 508 -6.44 -29.96 -7.19
CA ALA A 508 -6.52 -31.01 -8.21
C ALA A 508 -6.92 -30.45 -9.57
N GLU A 509 -7.84 -29.48 -9.60
CA GLU A 509 -8.30 -28.78 -10.80
C GLU A 509 -7.14 -27.99 -11.44
N GLU A 510 -6.40 -27.23 -10.63
CA GLU A 510 -5.23 -26.47 -11.05
C GLU A 510 -4.12 -27.37 -11.58
N ALA A 511 -3.82 -28.47 -10.88
CA ALA A 511 -2.78 -29.41 -11.29
C ALA A 511 -3.13 -30.07 -12.64
N ALA A 512 -4.40 -30.42 -12.85
CA ALA A 512 -4.88 -30.97 -14.12
C ALA A 512 -4.81 -29.94 -15.25
N LEU A 513 -5.25 -28.70 -15.01
CA LEU A 513 -5.15 -27.60 -15.96
C LEU A 513 -3.69 -27.28 -16.31
N ALA A 514 -2.80 -27.25 -15.32
CA ALA A 514 -1.36 -27.01 -15.51
C ALA A 514 -0.68 -28.14 -16.29
N SER A 515 -1.14 -29.39 -16.12
CA SER A 515 -0.67 -30.50 -16.96
C SER A 515 -1.07 -30.28 -18.41
N ALA A 516 -2.36 -30.03 -18.68
CA ALA A 516 -2.87 -29.82 -20.02
C ALA A 516 -2.22 -28.64 -20.73
N LEU A 517 -2.00 -27.52 -20.02
CA LEU A 517 -1.29 -26.37 -20.58
C LEU A 517 0.16 -26.69 -20.93
N ARG A 518 0.86 -27.51 -20.13
CA ARG A 518 2.23 -27.93 -20.46
C ARG A 518 2.24 -28.81 -21.71
N ASP A 519 1.28 -29.72 -21.84
CA ASP A 519 1.15 -30.57 -23.02
C ASP A 519 0.89 -29.71 -24.28
N GLU A 520 -0.04 -28.76 -24.22
CA GLU A 520 -0.31 -27.83 -25.32
C GLU A 520 0.88 -26.90 -25.63
N ALA A 521 1.65 -26.49 -24.62
CA ALA A 521 2.85 -25.68 -24.80
C ALA A 521 3.94 -26.41 -25.60
N THR A 522 4.02 -27.75 -25.51
CA THR A 522 4.96 -28.54 -26.34
C THR A 522 4.59 -28.49 -27.82
N ALA A 523 3.29 -28.46 -28.14
CA ALA A 523 2.78 -28.35 -29.51
C ALA A 523 2.77 -26.91 -30.04
N THR A 524 2.69 -25.92 -29.14
CA THR A 524 2.60 -24.49 -29.48
C THR A 524 3.70 -23.70 -28.76
N PRO A 525 4.94 -23.65 -29.30
CA PRO A 525 6.10 -23.04 -28.62
C PRO A 525 5.94 -21.56 -28.25
N GLN A 526 5.05 -20.82 -28.92
CA GLN A 526 4.72 -19.42 -28.61
C GLN A 526 3.30 -19.29 -28.03
N MET A 527 2.93 -20.18 -27.13
CA MET A 527 1.59 -20.20 -26.53
C MET A 527 1.26 -18.87 -25.84
N ARG A 528 0.13 -18.29 -26.24
CA ARG A 528 -0.49 -17.11 -25.61
C ARG A 528 -1.89 -17.49 -25.16
N VAL A 529 -2.17 -17.33 -23.87
CA VAL A 529 -3.40 -17.76 -23.22
C VAL A 529 -4.18 -16.54 -22.74
N ALA A 530 -5.40 -16.36 -23.24
CA ALA A 530 -6.33 -15.40 -22.68
C ALA A 530 -7.13 -16.04 -21.55
N PHE A 531 -7.17 -15.41 -20.38
CA PHE A 531 -8.02 -15.86 -19.28
C PHE A 531 -9.20 -14.91 -19.14
N LEU A 532 -10.39 -15.39 -19.52
CA LEU A 532 -11.64 -14.63 -19.54
C LEU A 532 -12.44 -14.95 -18.30
N ARG A 533 -12.90 -13.90 -17.61
CA ARG A 533 -13.57 -14.06 -16.32
C ARG A 533 -14.78 -13.15 -16.14
N THR A 534 -15.72 -13.59 -15.30
CA THR A 534 -16.74 -12.71 -14.70
C THR A 534 -16.42 -12.37 -13.25
N GLY A 535 -16.14 -11.09 -12.98
CA GLY A 535 -15.97 -10.56 -11.63
C GLY A 535 -14.58 -10.73 -11.01
N MET A 536 -14.45 -10.30 -9.75
CA MET A 536 -13.17 -10.27 -9.01
C MET A 536 -13.00 -11.36 -7.94
N GLY A 537 -13.80 -12.44 -7.96
CA GLY A 537 -13.81 -13.50 -6.92
C GLY A 537 -12.51 -14.32 -6.78
N GLY A 538 -12.44 -15.26 -5.85
CA GLY A 538 -11.18 -15.94 -5.43
C GLY A 538 -10.50 -16.90 -6.42
N GLY A 539 -11.16 -17.44 -7.45
CA GLY A 539 -10.52 -18.41 -8.37
C GLY A 539 -9.70 -17.77 -9.50
N THR A 540 -8.41 -17.53 -9.31
CA THR A 540 -7.50 -17.00 -10.37
C THR A 540 -6.23 -17.81 -10.55
N TYR A 541 -6.27 -19.05 -10.08
CA TYR A 541 -5.14 -19.96 -10.18
C TYR A 541 -4.73 -20.36 -11.61
N PRO A 542 -5.55 -20.23 -12.68
CA PRO A 542 -5.07 -20.48 -14.04
C PRO A 542 -3.84 -19.65 -14.42
N LEU A 543 -3.64 -18.47 -13.82
CA LEU A 543 -2.44 -17.67 -14.06
C LEU A 543 -1.15 -18.30 -13.50
N PHE A 544 -1.24 -19.05 -12.39
CA PHE A 544 -0.10 -19.86 -11.94
C PHE A 544 0.22 -20.95 -12.96
N SER A 545 -0.82 -21.63 -13.48
CA SER A 545 -0.69 -22.69 -14.47
C SER A 545 -0.13 -22.16 -15.81
N ILE A 546 -0.60 -21.00 -16.29
CA ILE A 546 -0.08 -20.31 -17.48
C ILE A 546 1.40 -19.96 -17.29
N ALA A 547 1.76 -19.41 -16.12
CA ALA A 547 3.15 -19.05 -15.80
C ALA A 547 4.06 -20.29 -15.78
N ASP A 548 3.61 -21.38 -15.15
CA ASP A 548 4.39 -22.62 -15.04
C ASP A 548 4.50 -23.40 -16.35
N ALA A 549 3.54 -23.22 -17.27
CA ALA A 549 3.63 -23.71 -18.64
C ALA A 549 4.55 -22.87 -19.54
N GLY A 550 5.09 -21.76 -19.03
CA GLY A 550 5.95 -20.86 -19.80
C GLY A 550 5.18 -20.10 -20.89
N ALA A 551 3.86 -19.97 -20.79
CA ALA A 551 3.05 -19.24 -21.77
C ALA A 551 2.93 -17.74 -21.46
N ALA A 552 2.60 -16.94 -22.48
CA ALA A 552 2.22 -15.54 -22.27
C ALA A 552 0.76 -15.45 -21.82
N ALA A 553 0.44 -14.45 -21.01
CA ALA A 553 -0.91 -14.24 -20.48
C ALA A 553 -1.59 -13.01 -21.09
N VAL A 554 -2.88 -13.12 -21.39
CA VAL A 554 -3.75 -11.99 -21.77
C VAL A 554 -4.90 -11.93 -20.77
N LEU A 555 -5.08 -10.77 -20.14
CA LEU A 555 -6.14 -10.49 -19.17
C LEU A 555 -6.92 -9.26 -19.59
N ASP A 556 -8.24 -9.35 -19.48
CA ASP A 556 -9.15 -8.21 -19.60
C ASP A 556 -9.34 -7.49 -18.25
N GLY A 557 -9.60 -6.19 -18.33
CA GLY A 557 -9.86 -5.31 -17.21
C GLY A 557 -8.62 -4.88 -16.42
N HIS A 558 -8.86 -4.19 -15.30
CA HIS A 558 -7.79 -3.61 -14.51
C HIS A 558 -6.92 -4.65 -13.82
N VAL A 559 -5.60 -4.55 -14.02
CA VAL A 559 -4.59 -5.38 -13.36
C VAL A 559 -3.83 -4.54 -12.34
N ALA A 560 -4.04 -4.83 -11.05
CA ALA A 560 -3.62 -3.93 -9.99
C ALA A 560 -2.09 -3.83 -9.81
N THR A 561 -1.38 -4.86 -10.24
CA THR A 561 0.07 -5.08 -10.12
C THR A 561 0.84 -4.66 -11.38
N VAL A 562 0.13 -4.34 -12.47
CA VAL A 562 0.63 -3.76 -13.72
C VAL A 562 -0.11 -2.44 -13.92
N ASN A 563 0.32 -1.41 -13.19
CA ASN A 563 -0.33 -0.09 -13.23
C ASN A 563 0.05 0.72 -14.47
N PHE A 564 0.07 0.10 -15.63
CA PHE A 564 0.31 0.72 -16.91
C PHE A 564 -1.02 1.19 -17.50
N GLU A 565 -1.07 2.39 -18.09
CA GLU A 565 -2.32 3.00 -18.56
C GLU A 565 -3.00 2.25 -19.71
N TRP A 566 -2.22 1.62 -20.59
CA TRP A 566 -2.70 0.91 -21.76
C TRP A 566 -3.16 -0.52 -21.40
N GLN A 567 -4.37 -0.63 -20.86
CA GLN A 567 -5.00 -1.89 -20.46
C GLN A 567 -6.06 -2.35 -21.47
N ILE A 568 -6.32 -3.66 -21.51
CA ILE A 568 -7.38 -4.23 -22.34
C ILE A 568 -8.71 -4.02 -21.62
N THR A 569 -9.60 -3.19 -22.16
CA THR A 569 -10.87 -2.79 -21.52
C THR A 569 -12.05 -3.63 -21.98
N ARG A 570 -11.97 -4.23 -23.17
CA ARG A 570 -13.04 -5.07 -23.73
C ARG A 570 -12.49 -6.29 -24.45
N ARG A 571 -13.12 -7.44 -24.20
CA ARG A 571 -12.88 -8.68 -24.92
C ARG A 571 -13.65 -8.69 -26.25
N SER A 572 -12.96 -8.98 -27.34
CA SER A 572 -13.55 -9.27 -28.65
C SER A 572 -12.66 -10.25 -29.41
N VAL A 573 -13.27 -11.04 -30.31
CA VAL A 573 -12.53 -11.93 -31.21
C VAL A 573 -11.46 -11.17 -32.00
N ALA A 574 -11.77 -9.94 -32.41
CA ALA A 574 -10.82 -9.06 -33.08
C ALA A 574 -9.61 -8.76 -32.20
N VAL A 575 -9.81 -8.37 -30.93
CA VAL A 575 -8.72 -8.10 -29.97
C VAL A 575 -7.89 -9.37 -29.71
N LEU A 576 -8.51 -10.53 -29.50
CA LEU A 576 -7.80 -11.79 -29.22
C LEU A 576 -6.94 -12.24 -30.42
N ARG A 577 -7.48 -12.18 -31.64
CA ARG A 577 -6.71 -12.43 -32.88
C ARG A 577 -5.54 -11.47 -33.01
N ARG A 578 -5.77 -10.19 -32.69
CA ARG A 578 -4.75 -9.13 -32.74
C ARG A 578 -3.60 -9.37 -31.78
N LEU A 579 -3.87 -10.03 -30.67
CA LEU A 579 -2.86 -10.36 -29.66
C LEU A 579 -2.17 -11.70 -29.94
N GLY A 580 -2.52 -12.39 -31.03
CA GLY A 580 -2.03 -13.73 -31.33
C GLY A 580 -2.38 -14.74 -30.24
N VAL A 581 -3.56 -14.59 -29.61
CA VAL A 581 -4.03 -15.55 -28.62
C VAL A 581 -4.21 -16.90 -29.29
N THR A 582 -3.67 -17.95 -28.67
CA THR A 582 -3.73 -19.33 -29.17
C THR A 582 -4.70 -20.19 -28.38
N HIS A 583 -4.92 -19.82 -27.12
CA HIS A 583 -5.73 -20.58 -26.18
C HIS A 583 -6.55 -19.63 -25.32
N VAL A 584 -7.72 -20.09 -24.91
CA VAL A 584 -8.62 -19.36 -24.02
C VAL A 584 -8.94 -20.25 -22.83
N ILE A 585 -8.89 -19.66 -21.64
CA ILE A 585 -9.42 -20.24 -20.41
C ILE A 585 -10.59 -19.39 -19.96
N HIS A 586 -11.70 -20.00 -19.59
CA HIS A 586 -12.83 -19.28 -18.99
C HIS A 586 -13.46 -20.07 -17.84
N ASP A 587 -14.06 -19.33 -16.90
CA ASP A 587 -14.66 -19.87 -15.67
C ASP A 587 -16.20 -19.86 -15.66
N ARG A 588 -16.80 -19.62 -16.84
CA ARG A 588 -18.25 -19.56 -17.02
C ARG A 588 -18.64 -20.02 -18.41
N PRO A 589 -19.91 -20.42 -18.62
CA PRO A 589 -20.45 -20.56 -19.96
C PRO A 589 -20.30 -19.24 -20.75
N LEU A 590 -19.91 -19.36 -22.02
CA LEU A 590 -19.98 -18.27 -22.98
C LEU A 590 -21.47 -18.05 -23.34
N ASP A 591 -21.93 -16.81 -23.24
CA ASP A 591 -23.34 -16.45 -23.49
C ASP A 591 -23.54 -15.88 -24.90
N ASP A 592 -24.74 -15.44 -25.24
CA ASP A 592 -25.08 -14.87 -26.55
C ASP A 592 -24.19 -13.67 -26.92
N THR A 593 -23.63 -12.95 -25.93
CA THR A 593 -22.70 -11.84 -26.21
C THR A 593 -21.31 -12.30 -26.62
N ASP A 594 -20.99 -13.58 -26.39
CA ASP A 594 -19.75 -14.25 -26.73
C ASP A 594 -19.92 -15.25 -27.90
N GLU A 595 -21.06 -15.28 -28.61
CA GLU A 595 -21.34 -16.27 -29.68
C GLU A 595 -20.20 -16.36 -30.71
N ALA A 596 -19.77 -15.21 -31.25
CA ALA A 596 -18.66 -15.16 -32.21
C ALA A 596 -17.32 -15.68 -31.65
N LEU A 597 -17.13 -15.60 -30.32
CA LEU A 597 -15.97 -16.17 -29.65
C LEU A 597 -16.13 -17.68 -29.47
N ALA A 598 -17.29 -18.14 -29.03
CA ALA A 598 -17.60 -19.57 -28.89
C ALA A 598 -17.39 -20.32 -30.22
N ASP A 599 -17.85 -19.75 -31.33
CA ASP A 599 -17.67 -20.32 -32.68
C ASP A 599 -16.20 -20.45 -33.12
N ALA A 600 -15.30 -19.66 -32.53
CA ALA A 600 -13.87 -19.67 -32.84
C ALA A 600 -13.04 -20.61 -31.95
N LEU A 601 -13.67 -21.29 -30.99
CA LEU A 601 -13.02 -22.09 -29.96
C LEU A 601 -13.21 -23.59 -30.20
N VAL A 602 -12.14 -24.35 -29.97
CA VAL A 602 -12.15 -25.82 -29.99
C VAL A 602 -11.81 -26.31 -28.59
N ARG A 603 -12.76 -26.97 -27.94
CA ARG A 603 -12.59 -27.45 -26.58
C ARG A 603 -11.46 -28.48 -26.45
N ILE A 604 -10.56 -28.25 -25.50
CA ILE A 604 -9.51 -29.22 -25.11
C ILE A 604 -9.99 -30.04 -23.92
N GLY A 605 -10.54 -29.39 -22.90
CA GLY A 605 -11.07 -30.08 -21.72
C GLY A 605 -11.65 -29.14 -20.67
N GLU A 606 -12.33 -29.75 -19.70
CA GLU A 606 -12.86 -29.09 -18.51
C GLU A 606 -12.05 -29.54 -17.28
N TYR A 607 -11.66 -28.57 -16.45
CA TYR A 607 -10.78 -28.72 -15.29
C TYR A 607 -11.44 -28.00 -14.11
N GLY A 608 -12.38 -28.68 -13.46
CA GLY A 608 -13.19 -28.08 -12.41
C GLY A 608 -14.12 -27.01 -12.96
N SER A 609 -14.01 -25.80 -12.44
CA SER A 609 -14.77 -24.65 -12.95
C SER A 609 -14.21 -24.04 -14.24
N TYR A 610 -13.08 -24.52 -14.76
CA TYR A 610 -12.39 -23.91 -15.89
C TYR A 610 -12.50 -24.75 -17.15
N THR A 611 -12.79 -24.11 -18.28
CA THR A 611 -12.68 -24.74 -19.59
C THR A 611 -11.43 -24.22 -20.28
N LEU A 612 -10.61 -25.11 -20.82
CA LEU A 612 -9.48 -24.78 -21.69
C LEU A 612 -9.87 -25.10 -23.13
N GLU A 613 -9.70 -24.13 -24.00
CA GLU A 613 -10.07 -24.24 -25.41
C GLU A 613 -8.96 -23.64 -26.30
N ARG A 614 -8.74 -24.26 -27.47
CA ARG A 614 -7.84 -23.75 -28.50
C ARG A 614 -8.58 -22.71 -29.32
N PHE A 615 -7.95 -21.57 -29.57
CA PHE A 615 -8.52 -20.48 -30.35
C PHE A 615 -7.97 -20.52 -31.77
N THR A 616 -8.88 -20.59 -32.75
CA THR A 616 -8.51 -20.69 -34.16
C THR A 616 -8.05 -19.32 -34.68
N LEU A 617 -6.76 -19.20 -34.97
CA LEU A 617 -6.22 -18.04 -35.69
C LEU A 617 -6.60 -18.15 -37.17
N ALA A 618 -7.16 -17.08 -37.74
CA ALA A 618 -7.39 -17.04 -39.18
C ALA A 618 -6.04 -16.99 -39.92
N PRO A 619 -5.87 -17.69 -41.07
CA PRO A 619 -4.61 -17.72 -41.81
C PRO A 619 -4.10 -16.33 -42.23
N ASP A 620 -5.03 -15.38 -42.38
CA ASP A 620 -4.84 -14.08 -43.01
C ASP A 620 -4.49 -12.98 -41.99
N THR A 621 -4.54 -13.28 -40.68
CA THR A 621 -4.22 -12.32 -39.63
C THR A 621 -2.80 -12.58 -39.11
N ALA A 622 -1.79 -12.03 -39.79
CA ALA A 622 -0.47 -11.91 -39.19
C ALA A 622 -0.65 -11.14 -37.85
N PRO A 623 -0.36 -11.75 -36.69
CA PRO A 623 -0.93 -11.33 -35.40
C PRO A 623 -0.33 -10.04 -34.84
N ARG A 624 0.29 -9.17 -35.66
CA ARG A 624 1.00 -7.98 -35.16
C ARG A 624 0.81 -6.69 -35.94
N PHE A 625 0.22 -6.67 -37.15
CA PHE A 625 -0.02 -5.41 -37.89
C PHE A 625 -1.30 -5.42 -38.72
N VAL A 626 -1.92 -4.25 -38.87
CA VAL A 626 -3.08 -3.96 -39.72
C VAL A 626 -2.63 -2.71 -40.40
N ILE A 627 -2.43 -2.85 -41.70
CA ILE A 627 -2.10 -1.75 -42.55
C ILE A 627 -3.43 -1.27 -43.08
N GLY A 628 -3.66 0.05 -43.05
CA GLY A 628 -4.58 0.65 -43.99
C GLY A 628 -4.03 0.45 -45.41
N GLY A 629 -4.12 -0.77 -45.96
CA GLY A 629 -3.86 -1.08 -47.38
C GLY A 629 -2.49 -1.66 -47.81
N GLY A 630 -1.66 -2.26 -46.96
CA GLY A 630 -0.29 -2.72 -47.34
C GLY A 630 0.16 -4.06 -46.74
N GLU A 631 1.43 -4.46 -46.99
CA GLU A 631 2.01 -5.77 -46.63
C GLU A 631 3.28 -5.68 -45.74
N ILE A 632 3.59 -6.76 -45.01
CA ILE A 632 4.83 -6.90 -44.23
C ILE A 632 5.72 -7.94 -44.90
N HIS A 633 6.97 -7.59 -45.11
CA HIS A 633 7.94 -8.47 -45.74
C HIS A 633 8.87 -9.13 -44.72
N ALA A 634 9.25 -8.40 -43.68
CA ALA A 634 10.10 -8.93 -42.61
C ALA A 634 9.76 -8.30 -41.26
N PHE A 635 10.00 -9.07 -40.20
CA PHE A 635 9.86 -8.64 -38.83
C PHE A 635 11.03 -9.19 -38.02
N GLU A 636 11.86 -8.29 -37.53
CA GLU A 636 12.95 -8.61 -36.63
C GLU A 636 12.72 -7.89 -35.31
N ARG A 637 12.97 -8.60 -34.22
CA ARG A 637 12.85 -8.03 -32.90
C ARG A 637 14.10 -8.32 -32.12
N THR A 638 14.67 -7.26 -31.58
CA THR A 638 15.73 -7.35 -30.59
C THR A 638 15.20 -6.93 -29.22
N ARG A 639 16.13 -6.91 -28.27
CA ARG A 639 15.91 -6.54 -26.88
C ARG A 639 15.34 -5.13 -26.69
N ASP A 640 15.88 -4.17 -27.44
CA ASP A 640 15.58 -2.73 -27.31
C ASP A 640 15.09 -2.15 -28.65
N SER A 641 14.88 -2.98 -29.68
CA SER A 641 14.36 -2.53 -30.96
C SER A 641 13.40 -3.51 -31.64
N VAL A 642 12.50 -2.96 -32.45
CA VAL A 642 11.65 -3.71 -33.39
C VAL A 642 11.89 -3.15 -34.77
N ARG A 643 12.25 -3.99 -35.72
CA ARG A 643 12.44 -3.64 -37.13
C ARG A 643 11.38 -4.32 -37.97
N VAL A 644 10.72 -3.55 -38.80
CA VAL A 644 9.59 -4.01 -39.62
C VAL A 644 9.79 -3.51 -41.03
N GLU A 645 9.84 -4.44 -41.98
CA GLU A 645 9.89 -4.09 -43.41
C GLU A 645 8.48 -4.13 -43.95
N VAL A 646 8.00 -2.99 -44.44
CA VAL A 646 6.60 -2.77 -44.82
C VAL A 646 6.49 -2.17 -46.20
N SER A 647 5.38 -2.47 -46.88
CA SER A 647 4.90 -1.75 -48.06
C SER A 647 3.49 -1.23 -47.77
N SER A 648 3.18 -0.03 -48.24
CA SER A 648 1.87 0.61 -48.14
C SER A 648 1.57 1.40 -49.43
N PRO A 649 0.94 0.76 -50.44
CA PRO A 649 0.62 1.37 -51.73
C PRO A 649 -0.16 2.70 -51.68
N THR A 650 -0.95 2.91 -50.64
CA THR A 650 -1.80 4.11 -50.48
C THR A 650 -1.30 5.09 -49.43
N GLY A 651 -0.23 4.76 -48.70
CA GLY A 651 0.08 5.40 -47.43
C GLY A 651 -1.01 5.13 -46.37
N GLY A 652 -1.11 5.97 -45.35
CA GLY A 652 -2.12 5.90 -44.30
C GLY A 652 -1.61 5.34 -42.97
N ARG A 653 -2.55 4.93 -42.10
CA ARG A 653 -2.22 4.52 -40.74
C ARG A 653 -1.69 3.09 -40.67
N LEU A 654 -0.51 2.94 -40.08
CA LEU A 654 0.07 1.64 -39.72
C LEU A 654 -0.11 1.40 -38.22
N THR A 655 -0.53 0.20 -37.82
CA THR A 655 -0.75 -0.13 -36.40
C THR A 655 0.00 -1.40 -36.02
N LEU A 656 0.78 -1.33 -34.94
CA LEU A 656 1.51 -2.45 -34.32
C LEU A 656 0.71 -3.00 -33.13
N ALA A 657 0.62 -4.33 -32.98
CA ALA A 657 -0.02 -4.98 -31.82
C ALA A 657 0.84 -4.89 -30.55
N GLN A 658 1.20 -3.67 -30.18
CA GLN A 658 2.02 -3.31 -29.04
C GLN A 658 1.39 -2.14 -28.32
N ALA A 659 1.48 -2.13 -27.00
CA ALA A 659 0.99 -1.01 -26.21
C ALA A 659 1.77 0.26 -26.55
N PRO A 660 1.08 1.41 -26.65
CA PRO A 660 1.77 2.70 -26.73
C PRO A 660 2.68 2.90 -25.52
N SER A 661 3.81 3.56 -25.72
CA SER A 661 4.66 4.08 -24.63
C SER A 661 5.42 5.26 -25.19
N GLY A 662 5.54 6.33 -24.41
CA GLY A 662 6.31 7.52 -24.76
C GLY A 662 7.82 7.26 -24.87
N ARG A 663 8.24 6.03 -24.54
CA ARG A 663 9.63 5.58 -24.67
C ARG A 663 9.93 4.90 -26.01
N TRP A 664 8.92 4.56 -26.81
CA TRP A 664 9.14 4.07 -28.17
C TRP A 664 9.44 5.25 -29.10
N GLN A 665 10.64 5.27 -29.68
CA GLN A 665 10.95 6.17 -30.78
C GLN A 665 10.89 5.39 -32.09
N ALA A 666 10.16 5.93 -33.05
CA ALA A 666 10.02 5.33 -34.37
C ALA A 666 10.83 6.09 -35.41
N THR A 667 11.45 5.35 -36.33
CA THR A 667 12.09 5.90 -37.52
C THR A 667 11.63 5.15 -38.77
N LEU A 668 11.38 5.86 -39.86
CA LEU A 668 11.10 5.33 -41.19
C LEU A 668 12.33 5.58 -42.08
N ASP A 669 13.00 4.52 -42.51
CA ASP A 669 14.24 4.59 -43.30
C ASP A 669 15.32 5.50 -42.66
N GLY A 670 15.35 5.53 -41.31
CA GLY A 670 16.27 6.34 -40.51
C GLY A 670 15.77 7.74 -40.15
N GLU A 671 14.66 8.22 -40.72
CA GLU A 671 14.05 9.50 -40.38
C GLU A 671 13.02 9.33 -39.25
N ALA A 672 13.06 10.18 -38.22
CA ALA A 672 12.12 10.09 -37.11
C ALA A 672 10.67 10.34 -37.56
N ILE A 673 9.75 9.47 -37.13
CA ILE A 673 8.31 9.61 -37.38
C ILE A 673 7.55 9.72 -36.06
N GLU A 674 6.43 10.43 -36.08
CA GLU A 674 5.57 10.58 -34.91
C GLU A 674 4.75 9.31 -34.66
N THR A 675 4.64 8.94 -33.39
CA THR A 675 3.82 7.80 -32.94
C THR A 675 2.46 8.29 -32.46
N THR A 676 1.40 7.60 -32.86
CA THR A 676 0.02 7.85 -32.45
C THR A 676 -0.57 6.60 -31.81
N THR A 677 -1.86 6.64 -31.47
CA THR A 677 -2.61 5.50 -30.95
C THR A 677 -3.77 5.13 -31.87
N ALA A 678 -4.01 3.84 -32.07
CA ALA A 678 -5.18 3.33 -32.77
C ALA A 678 -6.00 2.40 -31.88
N SER A 679 -7.26 2.75 -31.65
CA SER A 679 -8.19 1.93 -30.88
C SER A 679 -8.76 0.79 -31.72
N VAL A 680 -8.65 -0.44 -31.22
CA VAL A 680 -9.22 -1.64 -31.83
C VAL A 680 -10.51 -2.02 -31.09
N SER A 681 -11.64 -1.97 -31.81
CA SER A 681 -12.97 -2.35 -31.30
C SER A 681 -13.33 -1.73 -29.93
N SER A 682 -12.83 -0.51 -29.67
CA SER A 682 -12.92 0.22 -28.40
C SER A 682 -12.41 -0.55 -27.16
N GLY A 683 -11.62 -1.61 -27.34
CA GLY A 683 -11.23 -2.54 -26.27
C GLY A 683 -9.74 -2.56 -25.96
N MET A 684 -8.91 -1.98 -26.84
CA MET A 684 -7.46 -1.96 -26.73
C MET A 684 -6.92 -0.83 -27.62
N ASP A 685 -5.93 -0.10 -27.11
CA ASP A 685 -5.19 0.89 -27.91
C ASP A 685 -3.84 0.34 -28.29
N LEU A 686 -3.44 0.61 -29.53
CA LEU A 686 -2.24 0.08 -30.14
C LEU A 686 -1.34 1.21 -30.61
N LEU A 687 -0.03 0.97 -30.58
CA LEU A 687 0.95 1.86 -31.18
C LEU A 687 0.68 2.00 -32.69
N ALA A 688 0.56 3.24 -33.17
CA ALA A 688 0.28 3.53 -34.57
C ALA A 688 1.22 4.61 -35.12
N PHE A 689 1.26 4.70 -36.45
CA PHE A 689 2.05 5.67 -37.21
C PHE A 689 1.20 6.18 -38.36
N GLU A 690 1.28 7.47 -38.64
CA GLU A 690 0.69 8.05 -39.85
C GLU A 690 1.75 8.08 -40.94
N LEU A 691 1.41 7.55 -42.11
CA LEU A 691 2.29 7.54 -43.28
C LEU A 691 1.73 8.51 -44.31
N ASP A 692 2.43 9.62 -44.51
CA ASP A 692 1.99 10.71 -45.38
C ASP A 692 2.14 10.40 -46.89
N ARG A 693 2.76 9.27 -47.22
CA ARG A 693 3.05 8.86 -48.60
C ARG A 693 2.95 7.35 -48.80
N PRO A 694 2.70 6.90 -50.03
CA PRO A 694 2.90 5.51 -50.43
C PRO A 694 4.32 5.02 -50.14
N LEU A 695 4.46 3.77 -49.72
CA LEU A 695 5.72 3.09 -49.47
C LEU A 695 5.75 1.80 -50.30
N GLU A 696 6.68 1.68 -51.25
CA GLU A 696 6.87 0.40 -51.96
C GLU A 696 7.66 -0.60 -51.12
N HIS A 697 8.68 -0.13 -50.42
CA HIS A 697 9.47 -0.91 -49.47
C HIS A 697 10.15 0.05 -48.51
N ALA A 698 9.77 0.02 -47.23
CA ALA A 698 10.31 0.90 -46.21
C ALA A 698 10.57 0.13 -44.92
N VAL A 699 11.55 0.57 -44.16
CA VAL A 699 11.93 -0.02 -42.89
C VAL A 699 11.48 0.90 -41.76
N ILE A 700 10.56 0.40 -40.93
CA ILE A 700 10.20 1.03 -39.67
C ILE A 700 11.06 0.40 -38.57
N GLU A 701 11.88 1.21 -37.91
CA GLU A 701 12.60 0.80 -36.71
C GLU A 701 12.03 1.52 -35.48
N LEU A 702 11.72 0.74 -34.46
CA LEU A 702 11.33 1.20 -33.13
C LEU A 702 12.50 0.98 -32.20
N HIS A 703 12.86 2.00 -31.43
CA HIS A 703 13.90 1.93 -30.42
C HIS A 703 13.31 2.29 -29.06
N TYR A 704 13.56 1.45 -28.06
CA TYR A 704 13.11 1.69 -26.69
C TYR A 704 14.11 2.59 -25.96
N LEU A 705 13.75 3.86 -25.80
CA LEU A 705 14.65 4.89 -25.31
C LEU A 705 14.99 4.73 -23.84
N ARG A 706 16.26 4.95 -23.50
CA ARG A 706 16.75 5.13 -22.12
C ARG A 706 17.24 6.55 -21.93
N THR A 707 16.79 7.17 -20.86
CA THR A 707 17.25 8.50 -20.47
C THR A 707 18.72 8.45 -20.01
N ARG A 708 19.42 9.58 -20.08
CA ARG A 708 20.79 9.69 -19.57
C ARG A 708 20.88 9.30 -18.08
N GLY A 709 19.84 9.60 -17.29
CA GLY A 709 19.77 9.24 -15.88
C GLY A 709 19.78 7.72 -15.66
N GLU A 710 19.04 6.98 -16.49
CA GLU A 710 19.00 5.52 -16.45
C GLU A 710 20.32 4.85 -16.87
N VAL A 711 21.18 5.56 -17.62
CA VAL A 711 22.51 5.06 -17.97
C VAL A 711 23.53 5.37 -16.85
N VAL A 712 23.46 6.56 -16.26
CA VAL A 712 24.50 7.04 -15.32
C VAL A 712 24.24 6.61 -13.87
N LEU A 713 22.99 6.68 -13.39
CA LEU A 713 22.67 6.44 -11.99
C LEU A 713 22.82 4.98 -11.53
N PRO A 714 22.68 3.95 -12.39
CA PRO A 714 23.07 2.59 -12.00
C PRO A 714 24.55 2.46 -11.62
N TRP A 715 25.45 3.22 -12.24
CA TRP A 715 26.86 3.24 -11.83
C TRP A 715 27.05 3.82 -10.42
N VAL A 716 26.26 4.85 -10.06
CA VAL A 716 26.25 5.38 -8.69
C VAL A 716 25.79 4.30 -7.71
N SER A 717 24.74 3.54 -8.04
CA SER A 717 24.27 2.42 -7.23
C SER A 717 25.29 1.29 -7.13
N ALA A 718 26.00 0.95 -8.21
CA ALA A 718 27.05 -0.05 -8.20
C ALA A 718 28.24 0.35 -7.31
N ILE A 719 28.71 1.60 -7.41
CA ILE A 719 29.77 2.13 -6.55
C ILE A 719 29.33 2.14 -5.08
N ALA A 720 28.11 2.61 -4.81
CA ALA A 720 27.53 2.61 -3.48
C ALA A 720 27.38 1.19 -2.91
N LEU A 721 27.05 0.20 -3.75
CA LEU A 721 26.95 -1.21 -3.38
C LEU A 721 28.31 -1.77 -2.99
N VAL A 722 29.35 -1.55 -3.80
CA VAL A 722 30.73 -1.97 -3.47
C VAL A 722 31.18 -1.36 -2.14
N LEU A 723 30.90 -0.07 -1.92
CA LEU A 723 31.21 0.60 -0.65
C LEU A 723 30.43 -0.03 0.52
N ALA A 724 29.13 -0.27 0.36
CA ALA A 724 28.29 -0.88 1.39
C ALA A 724 28.77 -2.30 1.73
N LEU A 725 29.11 -3.12 0.72
CA LEU A 725 29.68 -4.46 0.91
C LEU A 725 31.01 -4.41 1.68
N ALA A 726 31.91 -3.49 1.33
CA ALA A 726 33.16 -3.28 2.05
C ALA A 726 32.92 -2.84 3.52
N MET A 727 31.90 -2.00 3.74
CA MET A 727 31.49 -1.57 5.09
C MET A 727 30.90 -2.72 5.91
N LEU A 728 30.15 -3.66 5.30
CA LEU A 728 29.60 -4.83 5.98
C LEU A 728 30.68 -5.73 6.58
N LEU A 729 31.85 -5.81 5.94
CA LEU A 729 33.01 -6.56 6.43
C LEU A 729 33.72 -5.90 7.62
N ARG A 730 33.43 -4.63 7.92
CA ARG A 730 34.09 -3.86 9.00
C ARG A 730 33.15 -3.64 10.19
N GLY A 731 33.33 -4.46 11.23
CA GLY A 731 32.57 -4.38 12.48
C GLY A 731 33.14 -3.41 13.53
N THR A 732 34.31 -2.81 13.28
CA THR A 732 34.97 -1.90 14.23
C THR A 732 34.11 -0.68 14.50
N ALA A 733 33.92 -0.36 15.79
CA ALA A 733 33.23 0.86 16.19
C ALA A 733 33.95 2.08 15.61
N LEU A 734 33.18 3.00 15.03
CA LEU A 734 33.73 4.29 14.61
C LEU A 734 33.98 5.12 15.86
N ALA A 735 35.21 5.61 16.01
CA ALA A 735 35.48 6.60 17.03
C ALA A 735 34.54 7.78 16.83
N PRO A 736 33.91 8.32 17.90
CA PRO A 736 33.15 9.54 17.78
C PRO A 736 34.09 10.60 17.17
N PRO A 737 33.66 11.32 16.12
CA PRO A 737 34.53 12.26 15.44
C PRO A 737 35.11 13.23 16.47
N THR A 738 36.43 13.28 16.59
CA THR A 738 37.11 14.31 17.37
C THR A 738 36.67 15.66 16.83
N ALA A 739 36.26 16.58 17.70
CA ALA A 739 35.65 17.88 17.37
C ALA A 739 36.54 18.86 16.55
N ALA A 740 37.66 18.38 16.00
CA ALA A 740 38.77 19.15 15.46
C ALA A 740 38.56 19.69 14.04
N ILE A 741 37.51 19.31 13.31
CA ILE A 741 37.45 19.61 11.87
C ILE A 741 36.60 20.86 11.54
N VAL A 742 35.72 21.31 12.44
CA VAL A 742 34.80 22.44 12.15
C VAL A 742 35.04 23.60 13.11
N GLY A 743 35.67 24.66 12.60
CA GLY A 743 35.96 25.89 13.34
C GLY A 743 34.71 26.58 13.88
N PRO A 744 34.81 27.38 14.96
CA PRO A 744 33.67 28.01 15.63
C PRO A 744 32.84 28.92 14.70
N ARG A 745 33.48 29.57 13.72
CA ARG A 745 32.79 30.35 12.68
C ARG A 745 31.86 29.50 11.82
N VAL A 746 32.31 28.32 11.39
CA VAL A 746 31.47 27.41 10.57
C VAL A 746 30.28 26.90 11.38
N ARG A 747 30.46 26.64 12.69
CA ARG A 747 29.34 26.27 13.58
C ARG A 747 28.30 27.39 13.74
N ALA A 748 28.74 28.65 13.80
CA ALA A 748 27.84 29.79 13.90
C ALA A 748 27.06 30.05 12.60
N ILE A 749 27.69 29.82 11.45
CA ILE A 749 27.12 30.13 10.12
C ILE A 749 26.30 28.96 9.54
N ALA A 750 26.66 27.70 9.85
CA ALA A 750 25.98 26.51 9.33
C ALA A 750 24.45 26.49 9.48
N PRO A 751 23.83 26.85 10.63
CA PRO A 751 22.37 26.87 10.73
C PRO A 751 21.75 27.93 9.82
N TRP A 752 22.40 29.09 9.64
CA TRP A 752 21.94 30.13 8.73
C TRP A 752 22.04 29.71 7.26
N ILE A 753 23.13 29.01 6.88
CA ILE A 753 23.23 28.40 5.54
C ILE A 753 22.13 27.37 5.34
N ALA A 754 21.89 26.49 6.32
CA ALA A 754 20.86 25.47 6.23
C ALA A 754 19.45 26.08 6.11
N ILE A 755 19.15 27.11 6.90
CA ILE A 755 17.89 27.87 6.81
C ILE A 755 17.79 28.56 5.45
N GLY A 756 18.87 29.22 4.99
CA GLY A 756 18.90 29.88 3.68
C GLY A 756 18.65 28.90 2.53
N LEU A 757 19.30 27.74 2.53
CA LEU A 757 19.06 26.67 1.55
C LEU A 757 17.64 26.11 1.65
N ALA A 758 17.09 25.95 2.86
CA ALA A 758 15.71 25.50 3.05
C ALA A 758 14.70 26.53 2.50
N VAL A 759 14.88 27.81 2.79
CA VAL A 759 14.03 28.90 2.27
C VAL A 759 14.13 28.99 0.75
N LEU A 760 15.34 28.93 0.18
CA LEU A 760 15.54 28.90 -1.26
C LEU A 760 14.91 27.66 -1.90
N GLY A 761 15.06 26.50 -1.26
CA GLY A 761 14.45 25.25 -1.71
C GLY A 761 12.92 25.32 -1.71
N VAL A 762 12.30 25.79 -0.63
CA VAL A 762 10.84 25.99 -0.52
C VAL A 762 10.36 27.03 -1.52
N GLY A 763 11.09 28.14 -1.70
CA GLY A 763 10.75 29.17 -2.68
C GLY A 763 10.82 28.66 -4.13
N ALA A 764 11.86 27.89 -4.47
CA ALA A 764 11.98 27.25 -5.78
C ALA A 764 10.89 26.20 -6.00
N LEU A 765 10.55 25.42 -4.97
CA LEU A 765 9.47 24.44 -4.98
C LEU A 765 8.13 25.12 -5.26
N ALA A 766 7.80 26.17 -4.52
CA ALA A 766 6.56 26.93 -4.67
C ALA A 766 6.44 27.56 -6.07
N ARG A 767 7.53 28.15 -6.59
CA ARG A 767 7.56 28.67 -7.96
C ARG A 767 7.33 27.59 -9.00
N ARG A 768 7.98 26.43 -8.85
CA ARG A 768 7.81 25.29 -9.76
C ARG A 768 6.36 24.78 -9.71
N GLN A 769 5.77 24.65 -8.53
CA GLN A 769 4.38 24.25 -8.37
C GLN A 769 3.42 25.24 -9.00
N ALA A 770 3.62 26.55 -8.80
CA ALA A 770 2.79 27.58 -9.44
C ALA A 770 2.86 27.51 -10.97
N SER A 771 4.07 27.34 -11.53
CA SER A 771 4.27 27.17 -12.97
C SER A 771 3.59 25.90 -13.48
N GLN A 772 3.74 24.78 -12.78
CA GLN A 772 3.14 23.51 -13.19
C GLN A 772 1.62 23.55 -13.08
N LEU A 773 1.06 24.18 -12.04
CA LEU A 773 -0.38 24.39 -11.90
C LEU A 773 -0.96 25.17 -13.09
N ALA A 774 -0.27 26.24 -13.52
CA ALA A 774 -0.67 26.99 -14.70
C ALA A 774 -0.62 26.12 -15.96
N THR A 775 0.45 25.34 -16.14
CA THR A 775 0.56 24.38 -17.24
C THR A 775 -0.56 23.34 -17.23
N THR A 776 -0.89 22.75 -16.07
CA THR A 776 -1.94 21.73 -15.98
C THR A 776 -3.32 22.27 -16.37
N TRP A 777 -3.67 23.47 -15.88
CA TRP A 777 -4.93 24.12 -16.24
C TRP A 777 -4.95 24.57 -17.70
N GLN A 778 -3.82 25.08 -18.22
CA GLN A 778 -3.73 25.49 -19.61
C GLN A 778 -3.85 24.30 -20.58
N SER A 779 -3.18 23.18 -20.29
CA SER A 779 -3.29 21.96 -21.09
C SER A 779 -4.72 21.40 -21.06
N PHE A 780 -5.34 21.34 -19.88
CA PHE A 780 -6.74 20.93 -19.75
C PHE A 780 -7.69 21.82 -20.58
N ALA A 781 -7.50 23.15 -20.51
CA ALA A 781 -8.30 24.09 -21.27
C ALA A 781 -8.09 23.96 -22.79
N GLN A 782 -6.85 23.71 -23.21
CA GLN A 782 -6.49 23.51 -24.63
C GLN A 782 -7.17 22.30 -25.24
N GLU A 783 -7.00 21.13 -24.60
CA GLU A 783 -7.58 19.87 -25.04
C GLU A 783 -9.12 19.92 -25.10
N ARG A 784 -9.76 20.57 -24.11
CA ARG A 784 -11.23 20.52 -24.00
C ARG A 784 -11.98 21.63 -24.69
N TYR A 785 -11.41 22.83 -24.81
CA TYR A 785 -12.16 24.01 -25.25
C TYR A 785 -11.49 24.82 -26.35
N PHE A 786 -10.18 24.69 -26.56
CA PHE A 786 -9.47 25.49 -27.57
C PHE A 786 -9.09 24.71 -28.83
N GLU A 787 -9.10 23.37 -28.81
CA GLU A 787 -8.60 22.50 -29.88
C GLU A 787 -9.38 22.51 -31.21
N HIS A 788 -10.30 23.45 -31.44
CA HIS A 788 -11.03 23.58 -32.72
C HIS A 788 -10.90 24.98 -33.36
N GLY A 789 -9.86 25.75 -33.02
CA GLY A 789 -9.45 26.92 -33.80
C GLY A 789 -10.44 28.09 -33.88
N ARG A 790 -11.41 28.19 -32.97
CA ARG A 790 -12.45 29.24 -32.98
C ARG A 790 -12.46 30.16 -31.76
N GLY A 791 -11.31 30.40 -31.13
CA GLY A 791 -11.20 31.39 -30.06
C GLY A 791 -9.78 31.90 -29.82
N PRO A 792 -9.62 33.12 -29.27
CA PRO A 792 -8.33 33.61 -28.80
C PRO A 792 -7.77 32.69 -27.71
N ARG A 793 -6.45 32.54 -27.66
CA ARG A 793 -5.77 31.77 -26.62
C ARG A 793 -5.90 32.50 -25.29
N SER A 794 -6.83 32.08 -24.45
CA SER A 794 -6.96 32.56 -23.09
C SER A 794 -5.83 32.00 -22.21
N SER A 795 -5.31 32.82 -21.29
CA SER A 795 -4.21 32.42 -20.40
C SER A 795 -4.72 32.18 -18.97
N PHE A 796 -4.21 31.12 -18.32
CA PHE A 796 -4.54 30.82 -16.92
C PHE A 796 -4.14 31.98 -15.99
N VAL A 797 -5.07 32.38 -15.11
CA VAL A 797 -4.86 33.45 -14.12
C VAL A 797 -4.71 32.89 -12.72
N THR A 798 -5.70 32.12 -12.27
CA THR A 798 -5.72 31.57 -10.91
C THR A 798 -6.68 30.38 -10.82
N ASP A 799 -6.38 29.49 -9.88
CA ASP A 799 -7.27 28.44 -9.43
C ASP A 799 -8.23 29.05 -8.39
N LEU A 800 -9.53 28.99 -8.62
CA LEU A 800 -10.55 29.64 -7.79
C LEU A 800 -10.74 28.93 -6.45
N VAL A 801 -10.47 27.62 -6.38
CA VAL A 801 -10.52 26.84 -5.14
C VAL A 801 -9.38 27.27 -4.21
N ILE A 802 -8.17 27.45 -4.77
CA ILE A 802 -7.00 27.90 -4.00
C ILE A 802 -7.20 29.30 -3.42
N ARG A 803 -7.85 30.17 -4.19
CA ARG A 803 -8.08 31.56 -3.81
C ARG A 803 -9.25 31.74 -2.84
N GLY A 804 -10.15 30.75 -2.76
CA GLY A 804 -11.37 30.83 -1.96
C GLY A 804 -12.46 31.68 -2.64
N ASP A 805 -12.43 31.79 -3.97
CA ASP A 805 -13.36 32.62 -4.76
C ASP A 805 -14.62 31.84 -5.21
N LEU A 806 -14.93 30.72 -4.54
CA LEU A 806 -16.15 29.94 -4.73
C LEU A 806 -17.10 30.22 -3.58
N GLN A 807 -18.30 30.73 -3.88
CA GLN A 807 -19.32 31.00 -2.87
C GLN A 807 -20.46 30.01 -3.03
N LEU A 808 -20.76 29.26 -1.97
CA LEU A 808 -21.86 28.28 -1.95
C LEU A 808 -23.04 28.87 -1.18
N GLU A 809 -24.20 28.78 -1.79
CA GLU A 809 -25.50 29.02 -1.19
C GLU A 809 -26.22 27.66 -1.13
N GLN A 810 -26.30 27.09 0.08
CA GLN A 810 -27.04 25.85 0.35
C GLN A 810 -28.35 26.17 1.07
N GLY A 811 -29.41 25.41 0.83
CA GLY A 811 -30.67 25.58 1.55
C GLY A 811 -30.51 25.36 3.06
N GLU A 812 -31.38 25.95 3.88
CA GLU A 812 -31.37 25.77 5.35
C GLU A 812 -31.72 24.34 5.81
N ARG A 813 -31.99 23.42 4.88
CA ARG A 813 -32.38 22.05 5.20
C ARG A 813 -31.21 21.35 5.86
N ARG A 814 -31.37 20.98 7.13
CA ARG A 814 -30.38 20.16 7.83
C ARG A 814 -30.26 18.83 7.10
N LEU A 815 -29.02 18.43 6.83
CA LEU A 815 -28.69 17.14 6.20
C LEU A 815 -29.15 15.98 7.10
N CYS A 816 -29.31 16.26 8.40
CA CYS A 816 -29.92 15.38 9.39
C CYS A 816 -31.23 15.93 9.95
N ASP A 817 -32.35 15.34 9.53
CA ASP A 817 -33.60 15.40 10.29
C ASP A 817 -33.72 14.12 11.12
N GLY A 818 -33.23 14.17 12.36
CA GLY A 818 -33.25 13.04 13.31
C GLY A 818 -34.65 12.56 13.73
N LEU A 819 -35.69 12.94 12.99
CA LEU A 819 -37.09 12.59 13.22
C LEU A 819 -37.54 11.33 12.47
N THR A 820 -36.74 10.77 11.54
CA THR A 820 -37.17 9.64 10.68
C THR A 820 -36.52 8.28 10.99
N GLY A 821 -35.57 8.20 11.93
CA GLY A 821 -34.84 6.97 12.29
C GLY A 821 -35.02 6.50 13.74
N LYS A 822 -34.80 5.20 14.02
CA LYS A 822 -34.76 4.63 15.38
C LYS A 822 -33.56 5.11 16.22
N ASP A 823 -32.58 5.74 15.58
CA ASP A 823 -31.45 6.41 16.20
C ASP A 823 -31.18 7.69 15.41
N ALA A 824 -31.36 8.85 16.05
CA ALA A 824 -31.33 10.17 15.39
C ALA A 824 -29.92 10.58 14.88
N LEU A 825 -28.91 9.74 15.14
CA LEU A 825 -27.49 10.03 14.91
C LEU A 825 -26.76 8.94 14.10
N VAL A 826 -27.39 7.79 13.83
CA VAL A 826 -26.80 6.77 12.95
C VAL A 826 -26.90 7.29 11.51
N ASP A 827 -25.76 7.38 10.83
CA ASP A 827 -25.56 7.98 9.49
C ASP A 827 -25.61 9.52 9.42
N CYS A 828 -25.56 10.20 10.57
CA CYS A 828 -25.50 11.65 10.63
C CYS A 828 -24.09 12.21 10.76
N ASP A 829 -23.26 12.03 9.73
CA ASP A 829 -21.93 12.64 9.65
C ASP A 829 -21.97 13.93 8.82
N GLU A 830 -22.80 14.91 9.23
CA GLU A 830 -22.89 16.23 8.56
C GLU A 830 -21.52 16.90 8.42
N ALA A 831 -20.55 16.54 9.27
CA ALA A 831 -19.19 17.04 9.23
C ALA A 831 -18.42 16.62 7.96
N ASP A 832 -18.61 15.38 7.50
CA ASP A 832 -17.93 14.84 6.31
C ASP A 832 -18.48 15.47 5.01
N HIS A 833 -19.71 16.00 5.05
CA HIS A 833 -20.42 16.60 3.90
C HIS A 833 -20.35 18.13 3.82
N ARG A 834 -19.74 18.79 4.81
CA ARG A 834 -19.53 20.26 4.78
C ARG A 834 -18.56 20.65 3.66
N PRO A 835 -18.72 21.86 3.08
CA PRO A 835 -17.78 22.38 2.08
C PRO A 835 -16.34 22.35 2.60
N HIS A 836 -15.48 21.57 1.94
CA HIS A 836 -14.07 21.45 2.30
C HIS A 836 -13.19 21.28 1.06
N THR A 837 -11.91 21.63 1.17
CA THR A 837 -10.97 21.44 0.06
C THR A 837 -10.63 19.96 -0.12
N SER A 838 -10.77 19.48 -1.33
CA SER A 838 -10.47 18.11 -1.74
C SER A 838 -9.67 18.14 -3.04
N PHE A 839 -9.55 16.98 -3.68
CA PHE A 839 -8.99 16.85 -5.01
C PHE A 839 -9.88 15.95 -5.87
N THR A 840 -9.78 16.16 -7.17
CA THR A 840 -10.46 15.37 -8.18
C THR A 840 -9.50 15.08 -9.32
N TYR A 841 -9.71 13.94 -9.97
CA TYR A 841 -8.88 13.48 -11.07
C TYR A 841 -9.50 13.87 -12.40
N ALA A 842 -8.75 14.62 -13.19
CA ALA A 842 -9.10 14.94 -14.55
C ALA A 842 -7.88 14.60 -15.40
N ASP A 843 -7.94 13.45 -16.06
CA ASP A 843 -6.82 12.84 -16.77
C ASP A 843 -6.08 13.86 -17.65
N PRO A 844 -4.74 13.95 -17.56
CA PRO A 844 -3.81 13.18 -16.72
C PRO A 844 -3.46 13.84 -15.38
N TYR A 845 -4.22 14.83 -14.90
CA TYR A 845 -3.86 15.70 -13.79
C TYR A 845 -4.77 15.58 -12.56
N LEU A 846 -4.23 16.04 -11.42
CA LEU A 846 -4.96 16.25 -10.19
C LEU A 846 -5.30 17.73 -10.02
N PHE A 847 -6.57 18.02 -9.75
CA PHE A 847 -7.04 19.37 -9.49
C PHE A 847 -7.55 19.47 -8.07
N ARG A 848 -7.31 20.63 -7.43
CA ARG A 848 -8.01 20.95 -6.19
C ARG A 848 -9.48 21.22 -6.54
N CYS A 849 -10.37 20.72 -5.71
CA CYS A 849 -11.79 20.98 -5.85
C CYS A 849 -12.38 21.30 -4.49
N LEU A 850 -13.53 21.96 -4.51
CA LEU A 850 -14.36 22.15 -3.34
C LEU A 850 -15.36 20.99 -3.29
N ALA A 851 -15.20 20.12 -2.30
CA ALA A 851 -16.11 19.01 -2.04
C ALA A 851 -17.24 19.48 -1.12
N PHE A 852 -18.48 19.12 -1.44
CA PHE A 852 -19.65 19.44 -0.63
C PHE A 852 -20.78 18.44 -0.90
N GLY A 853 -21.59 18.16 0.13
CA GLY A 853 -22.77 17.31 0.02
C GLY A 853 -23.99 18.06 -0.50
N VAL A 854 -24.85 17.33 -1.22
CA VAL A 854 -26.15 17.79 -1.72
C VAL A 854 -27.24 16.87 -1.18
N ALA A 855 -28.09 17.40 -0.30
CA ALA A 855 -29.15 16.62 0.35
C ALA A 855 -30.23 16.15 -0.64
N PRO A 856 -30.93 15.05 -0.37
CA PRO A 856 -32.11 14.62 -1.12
C PRO A 856 -33.15 15.74 -1.32
N GLY A 857 -33.45 16.05 -2.57
CA GLY A 857 -34.39 17.11 -2.97
C GLY A 857 -33.88 18.54 -2.79
N ASP A 858 -32.61 18.74 -2.44
CA ASP A 858 -32.00 20.07 -2.26
C ASP A 858 -31.29 20.55 -3.54
N THR A 859 -31.02 21.85 -3.61
CA THR A 859 -30.25 22.50 -4.67
C THR A 859 -29.21 23.44 -4.08
N VAL A 860 -27.94 23.19 -4.41
CA VAL A 860 -26.80 24.03 -4.03
C VAL A 860 -26.45 24.94 -5.19
N THR A 861 -26.42 26.25 -4.94
CA THR A 861 -26.00 27.25 -5.92
C THR A 861 -24.57 27.67 -5.63
N VAL A 862 -23.70 27.60 -6.63
CA VAL A 862 -22.30 27.97 -6.53
C VAL A 862 -21.99 29.12 -7.47
N ARG A 863 -21.53 30.25 -6.92
CA ARG A 863 -21.00 31.37 -7.70
C ARG A 863 -19.50 31.18 -7.93
N LEU A 864 -19.10 31.34 -9.18
CA LEU A 864 -17.75 31.06 -9.69
C LEU A 864 -17.08 32.37 -10.11
N GLY A 865 -16.18 32.90 -9.26
CA GLY A 865 -15.43 34.12 -9.60
C GLY A 865 -16.28 35.39 -9.66
N ALA A 866 -15.73 36.46 -10.23
CA ALA A 866 -16.41 37.76 -10.36
C ALA A 866 -17.11 37.90 -11.72
N ALA A 867 -18.07 38.82 -11.81
CA ALA A 867 -18.68 39.19 -13.08
C ALA A 867 -17.62 39.67 -14.08
N GLY A 868 -17.67 39.13 -15.31
CA GLY A 868 -16.71 39.43 -16.37
C GLY A 868 -15.49 38.51 -16.43
N ASP A 869 -15.35 37.55 -15.52
CA ASP A 869 -14.29 36.54 -15.59
C ASP A 869 -14.61 35.45 -16.64
N GLU A 870 -13.62 35.02 -17.42
CA GLU A 870 -13.71 33.74 -18.15
C GLU A 870 -13.38 32.62 -17.17
N VAL A 871 -14.31 31.69 -16.96
CA VAL A 871 -14.15 30.58 -16.01
C VAL A 871 -14.22 29.25 -16.73
N ILE A 872 -13.21 28.41 -16.55
CA ILE A 872 -13.23 27.01 -16.94
C ILE A 872 -13.33 26.19 -15.67
N ALA A 873 -14.31 25.29 -15.63
CA ALA A 873 -14.59 24.54 -14.44
C ALA A 873 -15.21 23.19 -14.78
N PHE A 874 -15.17 22.28 -13.81
CA PHE A 874 -15.77 20.98 -13.96
C PHE A 874 -16.28 20.45 -12.62
N LEU A 875 -17.35 19.67 -12.69
CA LEU A 875 -18.04 19.08 -11.55
C LEU A 875 -17.94 17.56 -11.65
N ALA A 876 -17.47 16.90 -10.60
CA ALA A 876 -17.38 15.46 -10.50
C ALA A 876 -18.13 14.94 -9.28
N ARG A 877 -18.62 13.71 -9.31
CA ARG A 877 -19.08 13.03 -8.08
C ARG A 877 -17.87 12.71 -7.20
N HIS A 878 -17.98 12.89 -5.89
CA HIS A 878 -16.94 12.57 -4.92
C HIS A 878 -17.31 11.27 -4.19
N GLY A 879 -16.42 10.27 -4.19
CA GLY A 879 -16.58 9.04 -3.40
C GLY A 879 -17.71 8.06 -3.78
N GLY A 880 -18.71 8.43 -4.58
CA GLY A 880 -19.94 7.65 -4.81
C GLY A 880 -19.99 6.70 -6.03
N ASP A 881 -21.06 5.90 -6.10
CA ASP A 881 -21.37 5.01 -7.23
C ASP A 881 -21.74 5.82 -8.48
N THR A 882 -20.91 5.68 -9.52
CA THR A 882 -21.12 6.31 -10.83
C THR A 882 -22.40 5.88 -11.57
N ARG A 883 -23.15 4.90 -11.06
CA ARG A 883 -24.39 4.41 -11.66
C ARG A 883 -25.64 5.21 -11.27
N SER A 884 -25.60 5.95 -10.16
CA SER A 884 -26.68 6.87 -9.78
C SER A 884 -26.81 7.99 -10.82
N ARG A 885 -28.02 8.30 -11.27
CA ARG A 885 -28.32 9.46 -12.15
C ARG A 885 -29.06 10.59 -11.40
N GLN A 886 -28.99 10.57 -10.07
CA GLN A 886 -29.80 11.40 -9.20
C GLN A 886 -29.25 12.82 -9.02
N ILE A 887 -27.97 13.07 -9.31
CA ILE A 887 -27.40 14.41 -9.32
C ILE A 887 -27.63 15.07 -10.68
N GLU A 888 -28.17 16.28 -10.67
CA GLU A 888 -28.36 17.15 -11.82
C GLU A 888 -27.60 18.46 -11.62
N TRP A 889 -27.20 19.11 -12.72
CA TRP A 889 -26.54 20.41 -12.71
C TRP A 889 -27.12 21.35 -13.78
N SER A 890 -27.00 22.66 -13.58
CA SER A 890 -27.53 23.71 -14.46
C SER A 890 -26.64 24.95 -14.44
N THR A 891 -26.41 25.57 -15.60
CA THR A 891 -25.69 26.84 -15.76
C THR A 891 -26.57 27.92 -16.41
N GLY A 892 -27.89 27.78 -16.35
CA GLY A 892 -28.83 28.65 -17.08
C GLY A 892 -30.27 28.15 -17.07
N GLY A 893 -30.70 27.48 -16.00
CA GLY A 893 -32.04 26.94 -15.79
C GLY A 893 -32.31 25.57 -16.43
N LYS A 894 -31.56 25.17 -17.47
CA LYS A 894 -31.67 23.82 -18.05
C LYS A 894 -30.87 22.82 -17.21
N ARG A 895 -31.56 21.81 -16.68
CA ARG A 895 -30.96 20.75 -15.86
C ARG A 895 -30.41 19.61 -16.72
N HIS A 896 -29.23 19.14 -16.35
CA HIS A 896 -28.51 18.06 -16.98
C HIS A 896 -28.11 17.02 -15.94
N PRO A 897 -28.39 15.72 -16.15
CA PRO A 897 -27.96 14.70 -15.20
C PRO A 897 -26.43 14.51 -15.24
N LEU A 898 -25.82 14.38 -14.07
CA LEU A 898 -24.41 14.04 -13.89
C LEU A 898 -24.25 12.51 -14.03
N THR A 899 -24.31 12.03 -15.27
CA THR A 899 -24.37 10.61 -15.66
C THR A 899 -23.00 9.92 -15.75
N GLY A 900 -21.91 10.67 -15.63
CA GLY A 900 -20.53 10.17 -15.73
C GLY A 900 -19.66 10.59 -14.55
N ARG A 901 -18.33 10.37 -14.66
CA ARG A 901 -17.37 10.80 -13.63
C ARG A 901 -17.27 12.32 -13.49
N ARG A 902 -17.66 13.09 -14.51
CA ARG A 902 -17.40 14.54 -14.58
C ARG A 902 -18.32 15.23 -15.61
N ALA A 903 -18.65 16.48 -15.35
CA ALA A 903 -19.25 17.43 -16.29
C ALA A 903 -18.31 18.64 -16.44
N ASP A 904 -18.04 19.02 -17.68
CA ASP A 904 -17.06 20.04 -18.07
C ASP A 904 -17.80 21.27 -18.58
N PHE A 905 -17.45 22.47 -18.11
CA PHE A 905 -18.10 23.72 -18.51
C PHE A 905 -17.13 24.91 -18.64
N ARG A 906 -17.51 25.83 -19.54
CA ARG A 906 -16.80 27.09 -19.80
C ARG A 906 -17.81 28.23 -19.75
N PHE A 907 -17.55 29.20 -18.90
CA PHE A 907 -18.32 30.44 -18.78
C PHE A 907 -17.55 31.55 -19.48
N LEU A 908 -18.16 32.12 -20.52
CA LEU A 908 -17.62 33.31 -21.17
C LEU A 908 -18.20 34.56 -20.51
N PRO A 909 -17.41 35.65 -20.37
CA PRO A 909 -17.87 36.91 -19.78
C PRO A 909 -19.16 37.46 -20.41
N ARG A 910 -19.36 37.23 -21.71
CA ARG A 910 -20.51 37.73 -22.49
C ARG A 910 -21.81 36.97 -22.22
N ASP A 911 -21.70 35.72 -21.77
CA ASP A 911 -22.86 34.85 -21.57
C ASP A 911 -23.42 35.00 -20.14
N PHE A 912 -22.66 35.62 -19.23
CA PHE A 912 -22.92 35.67 -17.80
C PHE A 912 -22.57 37.04 -17.19
N GLU A 913 -23.27 38.11 -17.61
CA GLU A 913 -23.02 39.48 -17.10
C GLU A 913 -23.16 39.61 -15.57
N GLY A 914 -23.98 38.76 -14.94
CA GLY A 914 -24.15 38.68 -13.47
C GLY A 914 -23.11 37.82 -12.73
N GLY A 915 -22.14 37.24 -13.45
CA GLY A 915 -21.21 36.24 -12.93
C GLY A 915 -21.63 34.80 -13.25
N ALA A 916 -20.66 33.89 -13.25
CA ALA A 916 -20.88 32.48 -13.52
C ALA A 916 -21.55 31.80 -12.32
N VAL A 917 -22.71 31.18 -12.55
CA VAL A 917 -23.49 30.47 -11.51
C VAL A 917 -23.72 29.02 -11.96
N LEU A 918 -23.45 28.09 -11.05
CA LEU A 918 -23.70 26.66 -11.21
C LEU A 918 -24.71 26.20 -10.15
N GLU A 919 -25.82 25.64 -10.56
CA GLU A 919 -26.77 24.97 -9.67
C GLU A 919 -26.51 23.47 -9.72
N VAL A 920 -26.46 22.83 -8.55
CA VAL A 920 -26.35 21.37 -8.41
C VAL A 920 -27.50 20.88 -7.55
N SER A 921 -28.35 20.02 -8.09
CA SER A 921 -29.53 19.50 -7.39
C SER A 921 -29.49 17.99 -7.27
N ASN A 922 -29.95 17.47 -6.15
CA ASN A 922 -30.07 16.03 -5.93
C ASN A 922 -31.54 15.62 -5.97
N THR A 923 -31.92 14.81 -6.96
CA THR A 923 -33.27 14.27 -7.14
C THR A 923 -33.44 12.87 -6.55
N GLY A 924 -32.39 12.33 -5.91
CA GLY A 924 -32.37 11.03 -5.26
C GLY A 924 -32.81 11.04 -3.82
N ASP A 925 -32.72 9.87 -3.20
CA ASP A 925 -33.13 9.62 -1.81
C ASP A 925 -31.93 9.63 -0.84
N ASP A 926 -30.71 9.51 -1.35
CA ASP A 926 -29.47 9.50 -0.57
C ASP A 926 -28.70 10.81 -0.71
N LEU A 927 -27.98 11.20 0.33
CA LEU A 927 -27.05 12.32 0.28
C LEU A 927 -25.88 11.97 -0.67
N GLU A 928 -25.53 12.91 -1.54
CA GLU A 928 -24.49 12.72 -2.55
C GLU A 928 -23.42 13.82 -2.43
N ASP A 929 -22.15 13.43 -2.41
CA ASP A 929 -21.02 14.38 -2.41
C ASP A 929 -20.57 14.67 -3.85
N VAL A 930 -20.33 15.95 -4.13
CA VAL A 930 -19.77 16.42 -5.40
C VAL A 930 -18.49 17.21 -5.16
N CYS A 931 -17.62 17.28 -6.17
CA CYS A 931 -16.39 18.05 -6.15
C CYS A 931 -16.31 18.98 -7.37
N LEU A 932 -16.19 20.28 -7.10
CA LEU A 932 -16.13 21.34 -8.09
C LEU A 932 -14.72 21.92 -8.18
N ALA A 933 -14.07 21.78 -9.34
CA ALA A 933 -12.81 22.44 -9.65
C ALA A 933 -13.07 23.60 -10.62
N ALA A 934 -12.44 24.75 -10.39
CA ALA A 934 -12.64 25.93 -11.23
C ALA A 934 -11.38 26.80 -11.30
N ALA A 935 -11.13 27.36 -12.48
CA ALA A 935 -10.03 28.28 -12.73
C ALA A 935 -10.48 29.45 -13.60
N ARG A 936 -9.87 30.60 -13.34
CA ARG A 936 -10.07 31.82 -14.12
C ARG A 936 -9.04 31.95 -15.22
N PHE A 937 -9.50 32.40 -16.38
CA PHE A 937 -8.73 32.69 -17.58
C PHE A 937 -8.94 34.14 -18.03
N HIS A 938 -8.00 34.65 -18.83
CA HIS A 938 -8.05 35.98 -19.45
C HIS A 938 -8.57 35.94 -20.88
#